data_AF-A0A8H3UST1-F1
#
_entry.id   AF-A0A8H3UST1-F1
#
_cell.length_a   1.000
_cell.length_b   1.000
_cell.length_c   1.000
_cell.angle_alpha   90.00
_cell.angle_beta   90.00
_cell.angle_gamma   90.00
#
_symmetry.space_group_name_H-M   'P 1'
#
loop_
_entity.id
_entity.type
_entity.pdbx_description
1 polymer ?
#
loop_
_entity_poly.entity_id
_entity_poly.type
_entity_poly.pdbx_seq_one_letter_code
_entity_poly.pdbx_strand_id
1 'polypeptide(L)'
;MSSFASSFWSSDYAGGLGVLFGKLQQGVQENQQVITIARMRADAEDLYGQKLSEILPSTDRITGGFSRDDGASTRKAYEGMRTEMGEASKNHRKIASNIRELVVNPFGRWCDAHEMRIQNSQDDLQARIKLHDRQAEVVRKYRSQYYNKCRLVEDLEEEDKLAFQDPKTEAPKSPKQTQDLAKIPTIKEPEPEEEEEPLDIGEKTYMPEQVKAILTHMLDMIPLKETKVPILGTYQNTSSGADITNYITKHMGADNVGYAEKVGQDLVDQGFLRLVGNVGNAFANSSRMMYQWKPKVFKLTGVPEKKSGPQRAATMGLDGADSPVGAVGEMLAGWNPLNNPYPNETPSERLRREARESDERYKGAVRKLDSLRCNLEEAMIDHLKFMERCELDRLKAIKAVILDFSGAISNVIPSLQSTVDNMMLFQETVQPLGDLRYLLENYRTGPFVPKVVTYENYYNNVDSQTFGVDLEARARADRKRVPLIVTTILTYLDNHYPDLDGDEARRAIWLVDVPLGATHHLRQVINDGKSISTEVLESYEIPIVASALKLYLLELPDSLVSSHVYEIVKTVYSSSATDTSEEARVAVIQNTLGQLRLANIATLDAITTHFTRLIELTSADEAYIASLATNLAPCVLRPRQETTLTMNEKYNYRLLRDLFGHKEAIFGELKRASSAAGRQANEIRGARSRRSSTDERGRQVAEQERFAAIAANKNQNPARASSPQPNRNSIRRERSPNRMSGDATTRFPVSPSASSPPSVTSSNERNERRSTVSRHSLEVPGSVEGSPVEVARQNGSAVPVPTEEIPELGKRDSFTRGSRVTSRKPTNLARQSLYGSHRDSIGSLKDVTAAEQQYTRPQGVELTDKPMDD
;
A
#
# COMPACT_ATOMS: atom_id res chain seq x y z
N MET A 1 15.35 54.34 1.79
CA MET A 1 14.86 52.99 2.20
C MET A 1 15.90 52.40 3.12
N SER A 2 15.53 51.49 4.02
CA SER A 2 16.49 50.67 4.77
C SER A 2 17.21 49.71 3.82
N SER A 3 18.48 49.45 4.10
CA SER A 3 19.34 48.50 3.38
C SER A 3 20.17 47.70 4.39
N PHE A 4 20.79 46.59 3.98
CA PHE A 4 21.59 45.78 4.91
C PHE A 4 22.77 46.61 5.47
N ALA A 5 23.44 47.35 4.60
CA ALA A 5 24.57 48.24 4.93
C ALA A 5 24.19 49.44 5.83
N SER A 6 22.90 49.69 6.08
CA SER A 6 22.42 50.72 7.02
C SER A 6 21.73 50.18 8.27
N SER A 7 21.45 48.86 8.34
CA SER A 7 20.53 48.30 9.36
C SER A 7 21.17 47.28 10.31
N PHE A 8 22.31 46.68 9.98
CA PHE A 8 22.93 45.60 10.77
C PHE A 8 24.21 46.03 11.50
N TRP A 9 24.15 47.18 12.15
CA TRP A 9 25.24 47.72 12.98
C TRP A 9 24.98 47.51 14.48
N SER A 10 26.04 47.29 15.24
CA SER A 10 26.03 47.20 16.70
C SER A 10 27.36 47.72 17.25
N SER A 11 27.41 48.11 18.54
CA SER A 11 28.59 48.71 19.17
C SER A 11 29.79 47.77 19.32
N ASP A 12 29.57 46.47 19.17
CA ASP A 12 30.55 45.39 19.14
C ASP A 12 30.84 44.88 17.73
N TYR A 13 30.13 45.39 16.70
CA TYR A 13 30.03 44.90 15.31
C TYR A 13 29.50 43.46 15.15
N ALA A 14 29.84 42.55 16.07
CA ALA A 14 29.48 41.14 16.05
C ALA A 14 27.97 40.89 16.21
N GLY A 15 27.28 41.61 17.10
CA GLY A 15 25.84 41.43 17.34
C GLY A 15 24.98 41.64 16.10
N GLY A 16 25.18 42.75 15.38
CA GLY A 16 24.42 43.08 14.15
C GLY A 16 24.63 42.06 13.03
N LEU A 17 25.88 41.64 12.82
CA LEU A 17 26.22 40.60 11.84
C LEU A 17 25.74 39.21 12.27
N GLY A 18 25.74 38.89 13.56
CA GLY A 18 25.20 37.63 14.08
C GLY A 18 23.71 37.47 13.78
N VAL A 19 22.93 38.55 13.94
CA VAL A 19 21.50 38.56 13.57
C VAL A 19 21.31 38.37 12.06
N LEU A 20 22.09 39.08 11.22
CA LEU A 20 21.99 38.94 9.77
C LEU A 20 22.40 37.55 9.27
N PHE A 21 23.59 37.07 9.64
CA PHE A 21 24.07 35.78 9.16
C PHE A 21 23.24 34.62 9.72
N GLY A 22 22.69 34.72 10.94
CA GLY A 22 21.69 33.79 11.43
C GLY A 22 20.44 33.73 10.54
N LYS A 23 20.01 34.86 9.98
CA LYS A 23 18.91 34.91 9.00
C LYS A 23 19.28 34.41 7.61
N LEU A 24 20.50 34.67 7.14
CA LEU A 24 20.98 34.14 5.86
C LEU A 24 21.17 32.61 5.91
N GLN A 25 21.69 32.07 7.02
CA GLN A 25 21.75 30.63 7.29
C GLN A 25 20.35 30.01 7.42
N GLN A 26 19.38 30.70 8.04
CA GLN A 26 17.97 30.27 7.97
C GLN A 26 17.49 30.18 6.51
N GLY A 27 17.85 31.15 5.67
CA GLY A 27 17.52 31.15 4.24
C GLY A 27 18.08 29.96 3.46
N VAL A 28 19.25 29.44 3.84
CA VAL A 28 19.80 28.18 3.30
C VAL A 28 18.94 26.98 3.70
N GLN A 29 18.53 26.90 4.98
CA GLN A 29 17.66 25.83 5.47
C GLN A 29 16.28 25.84 4.80
N GLU A 30 15.70 27.02 4.56
CA GLU A 30 14.46 27.21 3.79
C GLU A 30 14.58 26.64 2.36
N ASN A 31 15.72 26.88 1.69
CA ASN A 31 15.96 26.31 0.35
C ASN A 31 15.97 24.77 0.40
N GLN A 32 16.62 24.18 1.40
CA GLN A 32 16.67 22.72 1.57
C GLN A 32 15.29 22.12 1.91
N GLN A 33 14.42 22.85 2.59
CA GLN A 33 13.01 22.45 2.78
C GLN A 33 12.26 22.39 1.44
N VAL A 34 12.42 23.39 0.56
CA VAL A 34 11.83 23.40 -0.79
C VAL A 34 12.33 22.22 -1.64
N ILE A 35 13.64 21.94 -1.62
CA ILE A 35 14.22 20.76 -2.28
C ILE A 35 13.63 19.46 -1.73
N THR A 36 13.42 19.36 -0.42
CA THR A 36 12.88 18.17 0.24
C THR A 36 11.42 17.91 -0.18
N ILE A 37 10.59 18.96 -0.26
CA ILE A 37 9.21 18.87 -0.78
C ILE A 37 9.21 18.34 -2.23
N ALA A 38 10.07 18.89 -3.09
CA ALA A 38 10.16 18.48 -4.48
C ALA A 38 10.61 17.01 -4.63
N ARG A 39 11.62 16.57 -3.87
CA ARG A 39 12.07 15.17 -3.83
C ARG A 39 10.95 14.23 -3.39
N MET A 40 10.33 14.50 -2.24
CA MET A 40 9.24 13.67 -1.71
C MET A 40 8.05 13.57 -2.66
N ARG A 41 7.71 14.63 -3.41
CA ARG A 41 6.66 14.55 -4.44
C ARG A 41 7.10 13.67 -5.62
N ALA A 42 8.32 13.82 -6.13
CA ALA A 42 8.81 12.99 -7.23
C ALA A 42 8.87 11.50 -6.86
N ASP A 43 9.26 11.19 -5.63
CA ASP A 43 9.35 9.81 -5.15
C ASP A 43 7.95 9.20 -4.95
N ALA A 44 6.96 9.98 -4.49
CA ALA A 44 5.57 9.56 -4.41
C ALA A 44 4.92 9.33 -5.80
N GLU A 45 5.21 10.19 -6.77
CA GLU A 45 4.70 10.07 -8.15
C GLU A 45 5.29 8.84 -8.88
N ASP A 46 6.59 8.57 -8.74
CA ASP A 46 7.19 7.38 -9.34
C ASP A 46 6.69 6.09 -8.65
N LEU A 47 6.53 6.08 -7.32
CA LEU A 47 5.93 4.95 -6.59
C LEU A 47 4.47 4.68 -7.01
N TYR A 48 3.67 5.72 -7.18
CA TYR A 48 2.29 5.59 -7.67
C TYR A 48 2.25 5.07 -9.10
N GLY A 49 3.10 5.60 -9.98
CA GLY A 49 3.26 5.09 -11.34
C GLY A 49 3.74 3.62 -11.39
N GLN A 50 4.71 3.24 -10.55
CA GLN A 50 5.12 1.83 -10.40
C GLN A 50 3.92 0.94 -10.00
N LYS A 51 3.11 1.37 -9.03
CA LYS A 51 1.91 0.63 -8.58
C LYS A 51 0.83 0.50 -9.65
N LEU A 52 0.62 1.51 -10.50
CA LEU A 52 -0.26 1.38 -11.68
C LEU A 52 0.31 0.37 -12.69
N SER A 53 1.64 0.34 -12.89
CA SER A 53 2.27 -0.60 -13.83
C SER A 53 2.14 -2.08 -13.42
N GLU A 54 1.93 -2.38 -12.14
CA GLU A 54 1.70 -3.73 -11.63
C GLU A 54 0.34 -4.33 -12.05
N ILE A 55 -0.62 -3.51 -12.48
CA ILE A 55 -2.00 -3.94 -12.82
C ILE A 55 -2.00 -4.90 -14.03
N LEU A 56 -1.21 -4.60 -15.06
CA LEU A 56 -1.12 -5.42 -16.28
C LEU A 56 -0.63 -6.85 -15.97
N PRO A 57 0.59 -7.06 -15.44
CA PRO A 57 1.09 -8.41 -15.14
C PRO A 57 0.37 -9.10 -13.97
N SER A 58 -0.35 -8.36 -13.12
CA SER A 58 -1.21 -8.97 -12.09
C SER A 58 -2.49 -9.54 -12.69
N THR A 59 -3.09 -8.86 -13.66
CA THR A 59 -4.29 -9.34 -14.35
C THR A 59 -4.00 -10.45 -15.37
N ASP A 60 -2.82 -10.45 -16.01
CA ASP A 60 -2.37 -11.55 -16.89
C ASP A 60 -2.32 -12.92 -16.20
N ARG A 61 -2.17 -12.95 -14.88
CA ARG A 61 -2.11 -14.20 -14.09
C ARG A 61 -3.48 -14.86 -13.93
N ILE A 62 -4.57 -14.18 -14.28
CA ILE A 62 -5.95 -14.69 -14.14
C ILE A 62 -6.32 -15.50 -15.38
N THR A 63 -5.86 -16.76 -15.41
CA THR A 63 -6.13 -17.70 -16.50
C THR A 63 -7.62 -18.02 -16.63
N GLY A 64 -8.17 -17.97 -17.84
CA GLY A 64 -9.54 -18.43 -18.12
C GLY A 64 -10.65 -17.42 -17.83
N GLY A 65 -10.30 -16.16 -17.50
CA GLY A 65 -11.22 -15.03 -17.57
C GLY A 65 -11.45 -14.55 -19.01
N PHE A 66 -11.61 -13.23 -19.21
CA PHE A 66 -11.94 -12.55 -20.49
C PHE A 66 -11.29 -13.15 -21.75
N SER A 67 -10.06 -13.64 -21.66
CA SER A 67 -9.38 -14.50 -22.67
C SER A 67 -10.23 -15.56 -23.38
N ARG A 68 -11.34 -16.02 -22.80
CA ARG A 68 -12.23 -17.04 -23.38
C ARG A 68 -13.34 -16.48 -24.27
N ASP A 69 -13.75 -15.23 -24.05
CA ASP A 69 -14.93 -14.63 -24.69
C ASP A 69 -14.50 -13.72 -25.84
N ASP A 70 -13.89 -14.36 -26.85
CA ASP A 70 -13.37 -13.74 -28.07
C ASP A 70 -14.51 -13.22 -28.95
N GLY A 71 -14.90 -11.98 -28.71
CA GLY A 71 -16.02 -11.30 -29.38
C GLY A 71 -16.88 -10.44 -28.44
N ALA A 72 -16.89 -10.73 -27.14
CA ALA A 72 -17.67 -9.98 -26.15
C ALA A 72 -17.25 -8.50 -26.06
N SER A 73 -18.22 -7.60 -25.90
CA SER A 73 -17.99 -6.16 -25.75
C SER A 73 -17.36 -5.81 -24.40
N THR A 74 -17.78 -6.49 -23.33
CA THR A 74 -17.18 -6.37 -21.99
C THR A 74 -15.67 -6.66 -21.99
N ARG A 75 -15.21 -7.63 -22.79
CA ARG A 75 -13.77 -7.91 -22.96
C ARG A 75 -13.02 -6.71 -23.57
N LYS A 76 -13.56 -6.10 -24.62
CA LYS A 76 -12.93 -4.95 -25.29
C LYS A 76 -12.84 -3.74 -24.35
N ALA A 77 -13.89 -3.47 -23.58
CA ALA A 77 -13.88 -2.42 -22.57
C ALA A 77 -12.82 -2.67 -21.48
N TYR A 78 -12.68 -3.92 -21.03
CA TYR A 78 -11.65 -4.34 -20.08
C TYR A 78 -10.21 -4.20 -20.64
N GLU A 79 -9.95 -4.64 -21.88
CA GLU A 79 -8.66 -4.48 -22.55
C GLU A 79 -8.31 -2.99 -22.76
N GLY A 80 -9.30 -2.16 -23.06
CA GLY A 80 -9.19 -0.70 -23.13
C GLY A 80 -8.78 -0.07 -21.79
N MET A 81 -9.58 -0.27 -20.73
CA MET A 81 -9.26 0.26 -19.39
C MET A 81 -7.88 -0.18 -18.89
N ARG A 82 -7.49 -1.44 -19.15
CA ARG A 82 -6.17 -1.97 -18.80
C ARG A 82 -5.05 -1.26 -19.55
N THR A 83 -5.28 -0.86 -20.81
CA THR A 83 -4.30 -0.11 -21.61
C THR A 83 -4.10 1.30 -21.02
N GLU A 84 -5.18 1.99 -20.65
CA GLU A 84 -5.13 3.32 -20.05
C GLU A 84 -4.47 3.33 -18.66
N MET A 85 -4.64 2.28 -17.84
CA MET A 85 -3.83 2.10 -16.62
C MET A 85 -2.32 2.08 -16.92
N GLY A 86 -1.93 1.49 -18.06
CA GLY A 86 -0.56 1.47 -18.55
C GLY A 86 -0.04 2.87 -18.91
N GLU A 87 -0.82 3.67 -19.65
CA GLU A 87 -0.44 5.04 -20.01
C GLU A 87 -0.45 5.99 -18.82
N ALA A 88 -1.43 5.89 -17.92
CA ALA A 88 -1.46 6.62 -16.65
C ALA A 88 -0.20 6.34 -15.81
N SER A 89 0.27 5.08 -15.77
CA SER A 89 1.52 4.72 -15.09
C SER A 89 2.73 5.49 -15.65
N LYS A 90 2.84 5.62 -16.98
CA LYS A 90 3.91 6.37 -17.64
C LYS A 90 3.82 7.86 -17.35
N ASN A 91 2.60 8.42 -17.36
CA ASN A 91 2.35 9.83 -17.09
C ASN A 91 2.79 10.23 -15.67
N HIS A 92 2.45 9.45 -14.63
CA HIS A 92 2.92 9.73 -13.27
C HIS A 92 4.45 9.63 -13.13
N ARG A 93 5.07 8.62 -13.76
CA ARG A 93 6.54 8.52 -13.79
C ARG A 93 7.22 9.66 -14.58
N LYS A 94 6.55 10.21 -15.60
CA LYS A 94 6.99 11.41 -16.33
C LYS A 94 6.95 12.66 -15.44
N ILE A 95 5.91 12.84 -14.62
CA ILE A 95 5.86 13.91 -13.60
C ILE A 95 7.05 13.79 -12.65
N ALA A 96 7.33 12.57 -12.17
CA ALA A 96 8.47 12.32 -11.29
C ALA A 96 9.83 12.65 -11.94
N SER A 97 10.02 12.35 -13.22
CA SER A 97 11.23 12.72 -13.98
C SER A 97 11.32 14.24 -14.13
N ASN A 98 10.24 14.90 -14.60
CA ASN A 98 10.16 16.35 -14.75
C ASN A 98 10.56 17.09 -13.47
N ILE A 99 10.04 16.68 -12.31
CA ILE A 99 10.36 17.32 -11.01
C ILE A 99 11.84 17.14 -10.65
N ARG A 100 12.43 15.96 -10.89
CA ARG A 100 13.86 15.73 -10.60
C ARG A 100 14.75 16.56 -11.54
N GLU A 101 14.44 16.59 -12.83
CA GLU A 101 15.23 17.24 -13.88
C GLU A 101 15.10 18.76 -13.89
N LEU A 102 13.88 19.30 -13.74
CA LEU A 102 13.60 20.74 -13.85
C LEU A 102 13.69 21.48 -12.51
N VAL A 103 13.58 20.79 -11.37
CA VAL A 103 13.60 21.42 -10.04
C VAL A 103 14.73 20.90 -9.17
N VAL A 104 14.75 19.62 -8.80
CA VAL A 104 15.66 19.10 -7.78
C VAL A 104 17.13 19.26 -8.18
N ASN A 105 17.48 18.89 -9.41
CA ASN A 105 18.84 18.90 -9.93
C ASN A 105 19.40 20.31 -10.23
N PRO A 106 18.64 21.26 -10.83
CA PRO A 106 19.13 22.63 -11.01
C PRO A 106 19.11 23.44 -9.70
N PHE A 107 18.03 23.37 -8.91
CA PHE A 107 17.95 24.18 -7.68
C PHE A 107 18.92 23.69 -6.61
N GLY A 108 19.14 22.38 -6.45
CA GLY A 108 20.17 21.84 -5.54
C GLY A 108 21.54 22.47 -5.78
N ARG A 109 22.05 22.35 -7.01
CA ARG A 109 23.35 22.96 -7.41
C ARG A 109 23.40 24.48 -7.22
N TRP A 110 22.27 25.17 -7.37
CA TRP A 110 22.19 26.61 -7.09
C TRP A 110 22.28 26.90 -5.59
N CYS A 111 21.66 26.06 -4.76
CA CYS A 111 21.67 26.18 -3.29
C CYS A 111 23.06 25.92 -2.71
N ASP A 112 23.73 24.85 -3.13
CA ASP A 112 25.10 24.53 -2.73
C ASP A 112 26.03 25.74 -3.02
N ALA A 113 25.89 26.32 -4.22
CA ALA A 113 26.63 27.51 -4.63
C ALA A 113 26.24 28.78 -3.88
N HIS A 114 25.03 28.88 -3.32
CA HIS A 114 24.54 30.03 -2.56
C HIS A 114 24.96 29.98 -1.09
N GLU A 115 24.90 28.80 -0.47
CA GLU A 115 25.44 28.53 0.86
C GLU A 115 26.92 28.91 0.95
N MET A 116 27.74 28.48 -0.02
CA MET A 116 29.15 28.89 -0.11
C MET A 116 29.35 30.41 -0.20
N ARG A 117 28.45 31.17 -0.86
CA ARG A 117 28.56 32.64 -0.93
C ARG A 117 28.28 33.30 0.42
N ILE A 118 27.35 32.76 1.20
CA ILE A 118 27.04 33.24 2.55
C ILE A 118 28.20 32.89 3.49
N GLN A 119 28.63 31.62 3.51
CA GLN A 119 29.68 31.13 4.42
C GLN A 119 31.00 31.87 4.23
N ASN A 120 31.49 32.00 2.99
CA ASN A 120 32.73 32.74 2.70
C ASN A 120 32.65 34.22 3.12
N SER A 121 31.48 34.85 3.01
CA SER A 121 31.25 36.24 3.43
C SER A 121 31.22 36.39 4.95
N GLN A 122 30.70 35.38 5.66
CA GLN A 122 30.64 35.29 7.11
C GLN A 122 32.02 35.09 7.73
N ASP A 123 32.82 34.16 7.19
CA ASP A 123 34.12 33.80 7.74
C ASP A 123 35.15 34.94 7.64
N ASP A 124 35.18 35.67 6.52
CA ASP A 124 36.06 36.83 6.36
C ASP A 124 35.72 37.96 7.36
N LEU A 125 34.43 38.31 7.51
CA LEU A 125 34.02 39.33 8.50
C LEU A 125 34.29 38.87 9.93
N GLN A 126 34.05 37.60 10.26
CA GLN A 126 34.42 37.06 11.57
C GLN A 126 35.93 37.09 11.82
N ALA A 127 36.77 36.86 10.80
CA ALA A 127 38.22 36.98 10.93
C ALA A 127 38.65 38.44 11.19
N ARG A 128 38.04 39.42 10.51
CA ARG A 128 38.28 40.86 10.75
C ARG A 128 37.87 41.31 12.15
N ILE A 129 36.70 40.88 12.65
CA ILE A 129 36.26 41.15 14.02
C ILE A 129 37.25 40.58 15.04
N LYS A 130 37.62 39.29 14.91
CA LYS A 130 38.60 38.64 15.80
C LYS A 130 39.94 39.39 15.82
N LEU A 131 40.37 39.99 14.71
CA LEU A 131 41.57 40.80 14.63
C LEU A 131 41.41 42.20 15.26
N HIS A 132 40.26 42.85 15.07
CA HIS A 132 39.90 44.12 15.70
C HIS A 132 39.85 44.00 17.24
N ASP A 133 39.09 43.03 17.75
CA ASP A 133 38.84 42.88 19.20
C ASP A 133 40.12 42.51 19.95
N ARG A 134 40.96 41.67 19.33
CA ARG A 134 42.33 41.38 19.75
C ARG A 134 43.18 42.64 19.89
N GLN A 135 43.10 43.56 18.92
CA GLN A 135 43.81 44.84 19.01
C GLN A 135 43.19 45.77 20.07
N ALA A 136 41.88 45.71 20.29
CA ALA A 136 41.19 46.46 21.34
C ALA A 136 41.59 46.01 22.76
N GLU A 137 41.83 44.71 22.98
CA GLU A 137 42.46 44.18 24.20
C GLU A 137 43.88 44.74 24.39
N VAL A 138 44.71 44.75 23.34
CA VAL A 138 46.07 45.32 23.39
C VAL A 138 46.04 46.81 23.73
N VAL A 139 45.11 47.58 23.15
CA VAL A 139 44.92 49.01 23.47
C VAL A 139 44.49 49.19 24.93
N ARG A 140 43.58 48.37 25.47
CA ARG A 140 43.19 48.41 26.89
C ARG A 140 44.36 48.07 27.82
N LYS A 141 45.18 47.07 27.47
CA LYS A 141 46.39 46.70 28.22
C LYS A 141 47.41 47.84 28.23
N TYR A 142 47.76 48.41 27.07
CA TYR A 142 48.72 49.50 26.98
C TYR A 142 48.21 50.78 27.64
N ARG A 143 46.91 51.07 27.58
CA ARG A 143 46.30 52.16 28.35
C ARG A 143 46.56 51.97 29.85
N SER A 144 46.26 50.78 30.39
CA SER A 144 46.45 50.50 31.82
C SER A 144 47.92 50.58 32.24
N GLN A 145 48.84 50.12 31.39
CA GLN A 145 50.28 50.25 31.62
C GLN A 145 50.74 51.72 31.61
N TYR A 146 50.30 52.52 30.64
CA TYR A 146 50.60 53.95 30.55
C TYR A 146 50.07 54.73 31.76
N TYR A 147 48.79 54.58 32.11
CA TYR A 147 48.18 55.27 33.26
C TYR A 147 48.86 54.88 34.58
N ASN A 148 49.24 53.61 34.77
CA ASN A 148 50.01 53.18 35.94
C ASN A 148 51.42 53.80 35.96
N LYS A 149 52.06 54.01 34.81
CA LYS A 149 53.37 54.68 34.73
C LYS A 149 53.29 56.19 34.95
N CYS A 150 52.25 56.86 34.45
CA CYS A 150 51.96 58.26 34.80
C CYS A 150 51.77 58.43 36.30
N ARG A 151 50.92 57.59 36.92
CA ARG A 151 50.70 57.66 38.37
C ARG A 151 51.99 57.47 39.16
N LEU A 152 52.84 56.52 38.79
CA LEU A 152 54.15 56.32 39.46
C LEU A 152 55.14 57.49 39.25
N VAL A 153 54.93 58.35 38.26
CA VAL A 153 55.67 59.61 38.10
C VAL A 153 55.04 60.73 38.93
N GLU A 154 53.71 60.80 38.99
CA GLU A 154 52.95 61.75 39.83
C GLU A 154 53.20 61.49 41.33
N ASP A 155 53.08 60.25 41.80
CA ASP A 155 53.37 59.81 43.17
C ASP A 155 54.80 60.25 43.58
N LEU A 156 55.80 60.08 42.70
CA LEU A 156 57.19 60.51 42.94
C LEU A 156 57.39 62.03 42.86
N GLU A 157 56.68 62.74 41.98
CA GLU A 157 56.74 64.21 41.91
C GLU A 157 56.05 64.88 43.11
N GLU A 158 55.16 64.17 43.81
CA GLU A 158 54.67 64.57 45.13
C GLU A 158 55.67 64.23 46.26
N GLU A 159 56.32 63.06 46.25
CA GLU A 159 57.39 62.71 47.20
C GLU A 159 58.58 63.69 47.13
N ASP A 160 59.12 63.95 45.93
CA ASP A 160 60.19 64.94 45.67
C ASP A 160 59.80 66.36 46.15
N LYS A 161 58.50 66.69 46.16
CA LYS A 161 57.96 68.01 46.53
C LYS A 161 57.63 68.14 48.01
N LEU A 162 57.41 67.02 48.71
CA LEU A 162 57.27 66.95 50.16
C LEU A 162 58.64 66.90 50.86
N ALA A 163 59.64 66.26 50.25
CA ALA A 163 60.99 66.11 50.79
C ALA A 163 61.78 67.42 50.96
N PHE A 164 61.29 68.56 50.43
CA PHE A 164 61.98 69.85 50.42
C PHE A 164 61.21 71.01 51.12
N GLN A 165 60.30 70.72 52.07
CA GLN A 165 59.58 71.75 52.84
C GLN A 165 60.03 71.83 54.31
N ASP A 166 61.18 72.48 54.56
CA ASP A 166 61.61 72.88 55.90
C ASP A 166 61.17 74.32 56.27
N PRO A 167 60.57 74.54 57.45
CA PRO A 167 60.41 75.87 58.04
C PRO A 167 61.74 76.44 58.58
N LYS A 168 61.86 77.77 58.56
CA LYS A 168 62.96 78.54 59.18
C LYS A 168 62.98 78.28 60.71
N THR A 169 64.08 78.45 61.46
CA THR A 169 64.95 79.64 61.50
C THR A 169 66.26 79.37 62.29
N GLU A 170 67.23 80.29 62.14
CA GLU A 170 68.42 80.53 62.98
C GLU A 170 69.66 79.60 62.83
N ALA A 171 70.83 80.25 62.95
CA ALA A 171 72.18 79.68 62.91
C ALA A 171 73.00 80.37 64.02
N PRO A 172 74.16 79.85 64.47
CA PRO A 172 75.39 80.22 63.74
C PRO A 172 76.59 79.23 63.77
N LYS A 173 77.50 79.41 62.81
CA LYS A 173 78.96 79.09 62.85
C LYS A 173 79.42 77.61 62.84
N SER A 174 79.58 77.11 61.62
CA SER A 174 80.83 76.56 61.02
C SER A 174 82.15 76.73 61.81
N PRO A 175 83.20 75.87 61.64
CA PRO A 175 83.51 75.22 60.35
C PRO A 175 84.03 73.77 60.32
N LYS A 176 83.88 73.20 59.11
CA LYS A 176 84.58 72.07 58.47
C LYS A 176 85.90 71.60 59.10
N GLN A 177 86.05 70.27 59.17
CA GLN A 177 87.31 69.63 58.77
C GLN A 177 87.03 68.31 58.02
N THR A 178 87.92 67.96 57.10
CA THR A 178 87.90 66.74 56.27
C THR A 178 88.68 65.61 56.96
N GLN A 179 88.82 64.44 56.32
CA GLN A 179 89.62 63.25 56.72
C GLN A 179 88.91 62.29 57.70
N ASP A 180 89.08 60.96 57.62
CA ASP A 180 89.42 60.12 56.44
C ASP A 180 89.09 58.63 56.72
N LEU A 181 89.22 57.80 55.67
CA LEU A 181 89.59 56.37 55.72
C LEU A 181 89.07 55.47 56.87
N ALA A 182 88.08 54.62 56.56
CA ALA A 182 88.06 53.23 57.01
C ALA A 182 87.54 52.33 55.87
N LYS A 183 88.10 51.12 55.72
CA LYS A 183 87.87 50.23 54.58
C LYS A 183 88.10 48.79 55.03
N ILE A 184 87.34 47.82 54.48
CA ILE A 184 87.56 46.35 54.63
C ILE A 184 87.21 45.85 56.07
N PRO A 185 86.78 44.58 56.30
CA PRO A 185 86.79 43.44 55.40
C PRO A 185 85.42 42.80 55.04
N THR A 186 85.44 42.17 53.86
CA THR A 186 84.62 41.01 53.51
C THR A 186 84.83 39.86 54.51
N ILE A 187 83.74 39.27 55.01
CA ILE A 187 83.77 37.94 55.62
C ILE A 187 83.13 36.96 54.62
N LYS A 188 83.82 35.85 54.36
CA LYS A 188 83.19 34.62 53.86
C LYS A 188 82.79 33.82 55.09
N GLU A 189 81.50 33.57 55.28
CA GLU A 189 81.08 32.55 56.22
C GLU A 189 81.20 31.16 55.55
N PRO A 190 81.66 30.13 56.26
CA PRO A 190 81.59 28.75 55.79
C PRO A 190 80.14 28.25 55.81
N GLU A 191 79.88 27.09 55.20
CA GLU A 191 78.61 26.40 55.35
C GLU A 191 78.39 26.05 56.84
N PRO A 192 77.26 26.41 57.46
CA PRO A 192 76.91 25.86 58.77
C PRO A 192 76.58 24.37 58.59
N GLU A 193 77.20 23.53 59.40
CA GLU A 193 76.72 22.16 59.60
C GLU A 193 75.38 22.26 60.35
N GLU A 194 74.26 22.05 59.65
CA GLU A 194 72.93 22.08 60.24
C GLU A 194 72.84 20.98 61.31
N GLU A 195 72.65 21.34 62.58
CA GLU A 195 72.30 20.38 63.64
C GLU A 195 70.92 19.80 63.30
N GLU A 196 70.89 18.60 62.70
CA GLU A 196 69.66 17.97 62.21
C GLU A 196 68.73 17.62 63.39
N GLU A 197 67.74 18.48 63.64
CA GLU A 197 66.72 18.28 64.68
C GLU A 197 65.96 16.94 64.49
N PRO A 198 65.56 16.24 65.57
CA PRO A 198 64.78 15.01 65.46
C PRO A 198 63.42 15.24 64.77
N LEU A 199 63.08 14.43 63.77
CA LEU A 199 61.83 14.60 63.01
C LEU A 199 60.73 13.68 63.54
N ASP A 200 59.59 14.27 63.92
CA ASP A 200 58.35 13.53 64.13
C ASP A 200 57.72 13.13 62.78
N ILE A 201 57.46 11.84 62.61
CA ILE A 201 56.75 11.26 61.45
C ILE A 201 55.80 10.18 61.97
N GLY A 202 54.48 10.40 61.86
CA GLY A 202 53.48 9.43 62.32
C GLY A 202 53.53 9.13 63.81
N GLU A 203 53.56 10.17 64.66
CA GLU A 203 53.53 10.04 66.13
C GLU A 203 54.76 9.31 66.73
N LYS A 204 55.84 9.21 65.95
CA LYS A 204 57.15 8.68 66.37
C LYS A 204 58.24 9.68 65.97
N THR A 205 59.07 10.05 66.94
CA THR A 205 60.27 10.86 66.72
C THR A 205 61.40 9.98 66.20
N TYR A 206 62.00 10.33 65.06
CA TYR A 206 63.13 9.63 64.46
C TYR A 206 64.40 10.49 64.51
N MET A 207 65.52 9.84 64.78
CA MET A 207 66.83 10.49 64.65
C MET A 207 67.21 10.62 63.16
N PRO A 208 68.00 11.63 62.76
CA PRO A 208 68.26 11.91 61.34
C PRO A 208 68.83 10.72 60.54
N GLU A 209 69.72 9.92 61.15
CA GLU A 209 70.23 8.68 60.54
C GLU A 209 69.12 7.66 60.23
N GLN A 210 68.08 7.59 61.07
CA GLN A 210 66.93 6.72 60.88
C GLN A 210 66.01 7.25 59.77
N VAL A 211 65.79 8.57 59.73
CA VAL A 211 65.06 9.24 58.64
C VAL A 211 65.75 9.01 57.30
N LYS A 212 67.08 9.12 57.26
CA LYS A 212 67.92 8.80 56.10
C LYS A 212 67.79 7.33 55.67
N ALA A 213 67.82 6.39 56.60
CA ALA A 213 67.63 4.97 56.31
C ALA A 213 66.22 4.67 55.74
N ILE A 214 65.18 5.25 56.34
CA ILE A 214 63.78 5.13 55.87
C ILE A 214 63.64 5.71 54.45
N LEU A 215 64.16 6.92 54.21
CA LEU A 215 64.07 7.59 52.90
C LEU A 215 64.86 6.87 51.80
N THR A 216 66.00 6.24 52.14
CA THR A 216 66.76 5.41 51.18
C THR A 216 65.92 4.19 50.78
N HIS A 217 65.38 3.46 51.75
CA HIS A 217 64.52 2.30 51.50
C HIS A 217 63.20 2.68 50.79
N MET A 218 62.68 3.90 50.99
CA MET A 218 61.57 4.45 50.19
C MET A 218 61.96 4.64 48.72
N LEU A 219 63.13 5.23 48.42
CA LEU A 219 63.57 5.45 47.05
C LEU A 219 63.87 4.15 46.28
N ASP A 220 64.33 3.11 46.98
CA ASP A 220 64.57 1.79 46.39
C ASP A 220 63.26 1.00 46.14
N MET A 221 62.27 1.11 47.03
CA MET A 221 61.03 0.32 46.98
C MET A 221 59.86 1.00 46.25
N ILE A 222 59.85 2.33 46.15
CA ILE A 222 58.74 3.09 45.53
C ILE A 222 59.13 3.48 44.10
N PRO A 223 58.34 3.13 43.07
CA PRO A 223 58.73 3.36 41.68
C PRO A 223 58.73 4.85 41.32
N LEU A 224 59.92 5.36 40.95
CA LEU A 224 60.13 6.69 40.38
C LEU A 224 59.76 6.70 38.88
N LYS A 225 58.81 7.55 38.51
CA LYS A 225 58.23 7.70 37.16
C LYS A 225 58.40 9.15 36.66
N GLU A 226 58.11 9.38 35.39
CA GLU A 226 57.90 10.73 34.84
C GLU A 226 56.40 11.05 34.84
N THR A 227 55.99 12.29 35.09
CA THR A 227 54.59 12.73 35.02
C THR A 227 54.45 13.99 34.16
N LYS A 228 53.68 13.89 33.07
CA LYS A 228 53.36 15.03 32.21
C LYS A 228 52.10 15.74 32.69
N VAL A 229 52.24 17.00 33.09
CA VAL A 229 51.13 17.89 33.43
C VAL A 229 50.86 18.82 32.24
N PRO A 230 49.62 18.91 31.72
CA PRO A 230 49.26 19.89 30.70
C PRO A 230 49.66 21.31 31.13
N ILE A 231 50.21 22.10 30.21
CA ILE A 231 50.69 23.49 30.41
C ILE A 231 51.93 23.61 31.34
N LEU A 232 52.03 22.80 32.42
CA LEU A 232 53.09 22.89 33.43
C LEU A 232 54.33 22.01 33.19
N GLY A 233 54.31 21.13 32.17
CA GLY A 233 55.50 20.40 31.72
C GLY A 233 55.66 18.98 32.27
N THR A 234 56.86 18.41 32.14
CA THR A 234 57.18 17.04 32.60
C THR A 234 57.93 17.09 33.92
N TYR A 235 57.34 16.51 34.96
CA TYR A 235 57.95 16.38 36.28
C TYR A 235 58.67 15.05 36.38
N GLN A 236 59.95 15.11 36.75
CA GLN A 236 60.82 13.96 36.97
C GLN A 236 60.76 13.50 38.44
N ASN A 237 61.12 12.23 38.68
CA ASN A 237 61.17 11.63 40.02
C ASN A 237 59.83 11.76 40.77
N THR A 238 58.73 11.30 40.15
CA THR A 238 57.40 11.27 40.77
C THR A 238 56.93 9.86 41.12
N SER A 239 56.10 9.74 42.14
CA SER A 239 55.43 8.51 42.57
C SER A 239 53.96 8.81 42.92
N SER A 240 53.07 7.83 42.81
CA SER A 240 51.65 8.06 43.16
C SER A 240 51.44 8.02 44.68
N GLY A 241 50.43 8.75 45.17
CA GLY A 241 50.03 8.71 46.58
C GLY A 241 49.69 7.28 47.04
N ALA A 242 49.12 6.46 46.15
CA ALA A 242 48.86 5.05 46.41
C ALA A 242 50.15 4.21 46.52
N ASP A 243 51.16 4.44 45.68
CA ASP A 243 52.46 3.74 45.79
C ASP A 243 53.12 4.04 47.15
N ILE A 244 53.07 5.32 47.59
CA ILE A 244 53.63 5.79 48.87
C ILE A 244 52.84 5.23 50.07
N THR A 245 51.51 5.27 50.03
CA THR A 245 50.66 4.73 51.11
C THR A 245 50.86 3.22 51.29
N ASN A 246 51.03 2.48 50.18
CA ASN A 246 51.34 1.05 50.20
C ASN A 246 52.68 0.73 50.87
N TYR A 247 53.71 1.57 50.68
CA TYR A 247 54.98 1.43 51.38
C TYR A 247 54.81 1.64 52.89
N ILE A 248 54.18 2.75 53.29
CA ILE A 248 53.99 3.13 54.70
C ILE A 248 53.25 2.01 55.46
N THR A 249 52.18 1.48 54.85
CA THR A 249 51.39 0.35 55.39
C THR A 249 52.24 -0.91 55.62
N LYS A 250 53.19 -1.22 54.72
CA LYS A 250 53.99 -2.45 54.79
C LYS A 250 55.27 -2.34 55.62
N HIS A 251 55.89 -1.15 55.68
CA HIS A 251 57.25 -0.98 56.20
C HIS A 251 57.36 0.00 57.37
N MET A 252 56.34 0.81 57.65
CA MET A 252 56.33 1.74 58.79
C MET A 252 55.29 1.38 59.87
N GLY A 253 54.52 0.30 59.66
CA GLY A 253 53.57 -0.24 60.65
C GLY A 253 52.32 0.61 60.81
N ALA A 254 51.69 1.01 59.71
CA ALA A 254 50.42 1.72 59.73
C ALA A 254 49.23 0.73 59.76
N ASP A 255 48.56 0.62 60.91
CA ASP A 255 47.41 -0.27 61.10
C ASP A 255 46.17 0.11 60.28
N ASN A 256 46.12 1.34 59.75
CA ASN A 256 45.01 1.83 58.94
C ASN A 256 45.45 2.92 57.93
N VAL A 257 44.62 3.14 56.91
CA VAL A 257 44.89 4.10 55.82
C VAL A 257 45.02 5.55 56.33
N GLY A 258 44.23 5.97 57.33
CA GLY A 258 44.27 7.34 57.84
C GLY A 258 45.60 7.69 58.53
N TYR A 259 46.18 6.76 59.28
CA TYR A 259 47.53 6.92 59.83
C TYR A 259 48.59 6.91 58.71
N ALA A 260 48.42 6.09 57.66
CA ALA A 260 49.32 6.11 56.51
C ALA A 260 49.24 7.42 55.70
N GLU A 261 48.05 8.03 55.59
CA GLU A 261 47.86 9.36 55.01
C GLU A 261 48.45 10.47 55.89
N LYS A 262 48.37 10.35 57.22
CA LYS A 262 49.05 11.26 58.16
C LYS A 262 50.57 11.22 57.98
N VAL A 263 51.18 10.04 57.95
CA VAL A 263 52.63 9.89 57.63
C VAL A 263 52.97 10.48 56.26
N GLY A 264 52.10 10.29 55.26
CA GLY A 264 52.27 10.88 53.94
C GLY A 264 52.19 12.42 53.96
N GLN A 265 51.34 13.00 54.81
CA GLN A 265 51.24 14.45 55.04
C GLN A 265 52.50 14.97 55.73
N ASP A 266 52.98 14.31 56.79
CA ASP A 266 54.21 14.66 57.50
C ASP A 266 55.42 14.73 56.51
N LEU A 267 55.51 13.79 55.55
CA LEU A 267 56.54 13.79 54.51
C LEU A 267 56.41 14.93 53.48
N VAL A 268 55.21 15.48 53.27
CA VAL A 268 54.99 16.66 52.43
C VAL A 268 55.34 17.94 53.20
N ASP A 269 54.96 18.04 54.47
CA ASP A 269 55.16 19.23 55.31
C ASP A 269 56.62 19.38 55.78
N GLN A 270 57.30 18.28 56.13
CA GLN A 270 58.77 18.22 56.30
C GLN A 270 59.53 18.43 54.98
N GLY A 271 58.80 18.55 53.88
CA GLY A 271 59.31 19.04 52.60
C GLY A 271 60.06 18.01 51.77
N PHE A 272 59.93 16.71 52.07
CA PHE A 272 60.51 15.64 51.25
C PHE A 272 59.72 15.40 49.95
N LEU A 273 58.39 15.60 50.00
CA LEU A 273 57.47 15.45 48.87
C LEU A 273 56.84 16.79 48.42
N ARG A 274 56.30 16.83 47.19
CA ARG A 274 55.50 17.95 46.65
C ARG A 274 54.38 17.41 45.74
N LEU A 275 53.13 17.84 45.92
CA LEU A 275 52.03 17.52 45.01
C LEU A 275 52.27 18.13 43.60
N VAL A 276 51.99 17.34 42.56
CA VAL A 276 52.18 17.70 41.14
C VAL A 276 50.82 17.72 40.42
N GLY A 277 50.55 18.78 39.66
CA GLY A 277 49.37 18.91 38.79
C GLY A 277 48.11 19.50 39.45
N ASN A 278 48.02 19.45 40.78
CA ASN A 278 46.89 19.96 41.55
C ASN A 278 47.33 21.09 42.51
N VAL A 279 46.41 22.02 42.82
CA VAL A 279 46.65 23.11 43.78
C VAL A 279 46.30 22.65 45.19
N GLY A 280 47.28 22.61 46.09
CA GLY A 280 47.14 22.23 47.49
C GLY A 280 48.42 21.59 48.04
N ASN A 281 48.47 21.34 49.36
CA ASN A 281 49.58 20.64 50.04
C ASN A 281 49.13 19.32 50.69
N ALA A 282 47.91 18.84 50.39
CA ALA A 282 47.35 17.65 50.99
C ALA A 282 47.95 16.36 50.39
N PHE A 283 48.40 15.45 51.26
CA PHE A 283 48.63 14.06 50.90
C PHE A 283 47.29 13.30 50.83
N ALA A 284 47.17 12.37 49.88
CA ALA A 284 46.01 11.51 49.74
C ALA A 284 46.39 10.16 49.09
N ASN A 285 45.81 9.07 49.57
CA ASN A 285 45.96 7.73 49.04
C ASN A 285 45.24 7.60 47.68
N SER A 286 45.91 8.03 46.62
CA SER A 286 45.36 8.07 45.27
C SER A 286 46.40 7.68 44.23
N SER A 287 45.98 6.84 43.27
CA SER A 287 46.75 6.51 42.07
C SER A 287 46.75 7.62 41.02
N ARG A 288 45.94 8.67 41.22
CA ARG A 288 45.87 9.86 40.34
C ARG A 288 46.66 11.05 40.85
N MET A 289 46.81 11.19 42.17
CA MET A 289 47.69 12.22 42.76
C MET A 289 49.14 11.76 42.65
N MET A 290 49.99 12.60 42.05
CA MET A 290 51.41 12.34 41.87
C MET A 290 52.22 13.29 42.75
N TYR A 291 53.21 12.75 43.46
CA TYR A 291 54.08 13.50 44.35
C TYR A 291 55.52 13.41 43.83
N GLN A 292 56.18 14.57 43.70
CA GLN A 292 57.59 14.68 43.33
C GLN A 292 58.47 14.62 44.58
N TRP A 293 59.50 13.78 44.54
CA TRP A 293 60.55 13.74 45.55
C TRP A 293 61.47 14.96 45.39
N LYS A 294 61.62 15.77 46.44
CA LYS A 294 62.43 17.00 46.39
C LYS A 294 63.94 16.68 46.47
N PRO A 295 64.83 17.54 45.92
CA PRO A 295 66.29 17.36 46.00
C PRO A 295 66.88 17.19 47.41
N LYS A 296 66.19 17.63 48.49
CA LYS A 296 66.59 17.35 49.88
C LYS A 296 66.73 15.84 50.15
N VAL A 297 65.83 15.03 49.60
CA VAL A 297 65.81 13.57 49.79
C VAL A 297 67.03 12.91 49.13
N PHE A 298 67.32 13.25 47.87
CA PHE A 298 68.46 12.72 47.14
C PHE A 298 69.81 13.16 47.75
N LYS A 299 69.90 14.40 48.24
CA LYS A 299 71.07 14.86 49.02
C LYS A 299 71.27 14.06 50.31
N LEU A 300 70.21 13.92 51.12
CA LEU A 300 70.28 13.28 52.43
C LEU A 300 70.61 11.77 52.33
N THR A 301 69.95 11.06 51.41
CA THR A 301 70.14 9.62 51.18
C THR A 301 71.44 9.29 50.45
N GLY A 302 71.93 10.19 49.59
CA GLY A 302 73.06 9.93 48.69
C GLY A 302 72.68 9.18 47.40
N VAL A 303 71.40 8.87 47.20
CA VAL A 303 70.90 8.21 45.99
C VAL A 303 70.98 9.17 44.79
N PRO A 304 71.58 8.78 43.65
CA PRO A 304 71.79 9.69 42.52
C PRO A 304 70.48 10.10 41.84
N GLU A 305 70.15 11.39 41.94
CA GLU A 305 68.99 12.02 41.31
C GLU A 305 69.03 11.90 39.77
N LYS A 306 68.00 11.31 39.15
CA LYS A 306 67.88 11.25 37.68
C LYS A 306 67.66 12.65 37.11
N LYS A 307 68.71 13.22 36.50
CA LYS A 307 68.69 14.54 35.85
C LYS A 307 68.77 14.42 34.33
N SER A 308 67.73 14.87 33.64
CA SER A 308 67.75 15.06 32.18
C SER A 308 68.41 16.40 31.82
N GLY A 309 69.44 16.38 30.98
CA GLY A 309 70.11 17.60 30.50
C GLY A 309 69.22 18.48 29.59
N PRO A 310 69.51 19.78 29.45
CA PRO A 310 68.66 20.72 28.72
C PRO A 310 68.80 20.56 27.20
N GLN A 311 67.91 19.76 26.59
CA GLN A 311 67.78 19.70 25.14
C GLN A 311 67.10 20.97 24.60
N ARG A 312 67.83 21.73 23.78
CA ARG A 312 67.28 22.86 23.01
C ARG A 312 66.38 22.32 21.89
N ALA A 313 65.06 22.45 22.03
CA ALA A 313 64.14 22.27 20.92
C ALA A 313 64.33 23.43 19.92
N ALA A 314 64.72 23.12 18.68
CA ALA A 314 64.83 24.12 17.61
C ALA A 314 63.52 24.19 16.82
N THR A 315 62.89 25.37 16.81
CA THR A 315 61.73 25.68 15.97
C THR A 315 62.05 26.88 15.09
N MET A 316 62.38 26.62 13.82
CA MET A 316 62.61 27.65 12.81
C MET A 316 61.44 27.67 11.83
N GLY A 317 60.90 28.87 11.57
CA GLY A 317 60.13 29.14 10.35
C GLY A 317 58.64 28.82 10.36
N LEU A 318 57.84 29.64 11.06
CA LEU A 318 56.63 30.20 10.45
C LEU A 318 56.26 31.54 11.10
N ASP A 319 55.90 32.53 10.29
CA ASP A 319 55.38 33.81 10.79
C ASP A 319 53.98 33.61 11.37
N GLY A 320 53.84 33.91 12.66
CA GLY A 320 52.61 33.71 13.43
C GLY A 320 52.68 34.45 14.76
N ALA A 321 52.36 35.74 14.72
CA ALA A 321 52.51 36.65 15.88
C ALA A 321 51.42 36.46 16.96
N ASP A 322 51.30 35.25 17.50
CA ASP A 322 50.60 35.02 18.77
C ASP A 322 51.20 33.89 19.62
N SER A 323 51.76 34.27 20.77
CA SER A 323 51.96 33.40 21.91
C SER A 323 52.10 34.26 23.18
N PRO A 324 51.39 33.94 24.29
CA PRO A 324 51.41 34.78 25.50
C PRO A 324 52.79 34.86 26.17
N VAL A 325 53.75 34.01 25.77
CA VAL A 325 55.15 34.01 26.22
C VAL A 325 55.83 35.37 26.02
N GLY A 326 55.43 36.15 25.01
CA GLY A 326 56.03 37.47 24.73
C GLY A 326 55.93 38.45 25.91
N ALA A 327 54.88 38.38 26.73
CA ALA A 327 54.71 39.25 27.88
C ALA A 327 55.70 38.97 29.03
N VAL A 328 56.22 37.73 29.12
CA VAL A 328 57.25 37.35 30.09
C VAL A 328 58.64 37.62 29.52
N GLY A 329 58.84 37.39 28.23
CA GLY A 329 60.10 37.70 27.53
C GLY A 329 60.46 39.18 27.60
N GLU A 330 59.51 40.09 27.39
CA GLU A 330 59.75 41.54 27.48
C GLU A 330 60.06 42.00 28.92
N MET A 331 59.47 41.34 29.93
CA MET A 331 59.71 41.67 31.34
C MET A 331 61.06 41.14 31.85
N LEU A 332 61.57 40.00 31.33
CA LEU A 332 62.94 39.55 31.59
C LEU A 332 64.00 40.30 30.77
N ALA A 333 63.67 40.78 29.56
CA ALA A 333 64.62 41.54 28.73
C ALA A 333 65.12 42.83 29.40
N GLY A 334 64.27 43.45 30.23
CA GLY A 334 64.64 44.60 31.07
C GLY A 334 65.49 44.28 32.30
N TRP A 335 65.74 42.99 32.60
CA TRP A 335 66.50 42.55 33.79
C TRP A 335 67.79 41.80 33.40
N ASN A 336 68.64 42.48 32.62
CA ASN A 336 70.00 42.05 32.31
C ASN A 336 71.03 42.98 33.00
N PRO A 337 71.54 42.64 34.21
CA PRO A 337 72.41 43.52 34.99
C PRO A 337 73.75 43.86 34.31
N LEU A 338 74.13 43.15 33.25
CA LEU A 338 75.39 43.33 32.53
C LEU A 338 75.26 44.21 31.26
N ASN A 339 74.07 44.67 30.92
CA ASN A 339 73.85 45.53 29.76
C ASN A 339 72.72 46.56 29.99
N ASN A 340 72.92 47.45 30.98
CA ASN A 340 72.07 48.63 31.15
C ASN A 340 72.32 49.63 30.00
N PRO A 341 71.33 49.95 29.14
CA PRO A 341 71.53 50.90 28.04
C PRO A 341 71.75 52.36 28.49
N TYR A 342 71.41 52.69 29.75
CA TYR A 342 71.51 54.04 30.30
C TYR A 342 72.27 54.02 31.65
N PRO A 343 73.62 53.93 31.64
CA PRO A 343 74.41 53.67 32.85
C PRO A 343 74.30 54.71 33.97
N ASN A 344 73.88 55.94 33.66
CA ASN A 344 73.89 57.10 34.57
C ASN A 344 72.50 57.71 34.81
N GLU A 345 71.41 56.97 34.49
CA GLU A 345 70.03 57.48 34.59
C GLU A 345 69.51 57.47 36.03
N THR A 346 68.94 58.59 36.52
CA THR A 346 68.31 58.63 37.85
C THR A 346 66.96 57.91 37.88
N PRO A 347 66.46 57.45 39.04
CA PRO A 347 65.16 56.76 39.12
C PRO A 347 63.98 57.55 38.55
N SER A 348 63.96 58.88 38.74
CA SER A 348 62.87 59.73 38.26
C SER A 348 63.00 60.11 36.78
N GLU A 349 64.22 60.21 36.23
CA GLU A 349 64.41 60.27 34.76
C GLU A 349 63.97 58.96 34.10
N ARG A 350 64.38 57.82 34.66
CA ARG A 350 64.02 56.48 34.20
C ARG A 350 62.51 56.29 34.15
N LEU A 351 61.77 56.66 35.19
CA LEU A 351 60.32 56.50 35.21
C LEU A 351 59.61 57.46 34.24
N ARG A 352 60.12 58.69 34.05
CA ARG A 352 59.65 59.60 32.98
C ARG A 352 59.94 59.05 31.57
N ARG A 353 61.06 58.34 31.37
CA ARG A 353 61.35 57.63 30.11
C ARG A 353 60.43 56.42 29.91
N GLU A 354 60.30 55.54 30.89
CA GLU A 354 59.40 54.37 30.83
C GLU A 354 57.93 54.79 30.60
N ALA A 355 57.48 55.90 31.20
CA ALA A 355 56.18 56.50 30.92
C ALA A 355 56.06 56.94 29.45
N ARG A 356 57.03 57.70 28.91
CA ARG A 356 57.05 58.14 27.51
C ARG A 356 57.10 56.98 26.51
N GLU A 357 57.85 55.92 26.81
CA GLU A 357 57.87 54.70 26.01
C GLU A 357 56.51 53.99 26.01
N SER A 358 55.83 53.92 27.17
CA SER A 358 54.49 53.35 27.27
C SER A 358 53.41 54.20 26.57
N ASP A 359 53.57 55.52 26.54
CA ASP A 359 52.72 56.46 25.80
C ASP A 359 52.82 56.25 24.28
N GLU A 360 54.03 56.23 23.70
CA GLU A 360 54.18 55.98 22.25
C GLU A 360 53.76 54.55 21.85
N ARG A 361 53.96 53.56 22.72
CA ARG A 361 53.38 52.20 22.54
C ARG A 361 51.84 52.24 22.51
N TYR A 362 51.22 52.99 23.43
CA TYR A 362 49.76 53.17 23.50
C TYR A 362 49.22 53.91 22.27
N LYS A 363 49.80 55.07 21.91
CA LYS A 363 49.49 55.84 20.69
C LYS A 363 49.62 54.99 19.43
N GLY A 364 50.69 54.21 19.30
CA GLY A 364 50.89 53.27 18.19
C GLY A 364 49.79 52.21 18.11
N ALA A 365 49.42 51.61 19.25
CA ALA A 365 48.34 50.63 19.32
C ALA A 365 46.95 51.23 19.01
N VAL A 366 46.68 52.48 19.40
CA VAL A 366 45.44 53.21 19.09
C VAL A 366 45.35 53.51 17.59
N ARG A 367 46.41 54.04 16.96
CA ARG A 367 46.47 54.27 15.50
C ARG A 367 46.21 52.97 14.73
N LYS A 368 46.78 51.85 15.19
CA LYS A 368 46.55 50.52 14.59
C LYS A 368 45.12 50.01 14.80
N LEU A 369 44.50 50.28 15.95
CA LEU A 369 43.10 49.91 16.21
C LEU A 369 42.14 50.66 15.29
N ASP A 370 42.32 51.97 15.13
CA ASP A 370 41.46 52.78 14.25
C ASP A 370 41.62 52.38 12.77
N SER A 371 42.85 52.07 12.33
CA SER A 371 43.09 51.49 10.99
C SER A 371 42.37 50.14 10.78
N LEU A 372 42.35 49.26 11.78
CA LEU A 372 41.60 47.99 11.71
C LEU A 372 40.09 48.22 11.76
N ARG A 373 39.63 49.19 12.55
CA ARG A 373 38.22 49.59 12.64
C ARG A 373 37.72 50.10 11.29
N CYS A 374 38.42 51.04 10.65
CA CYS A 374 38.04 51.54 9.32
C CYS A 374 38.00 50.41 8.29
N ASN A 375 38.99 49.51 8.27
CA ASN A 375 38.97 48.38 7.34
C ASN A 375 37.84 47.36 7.62
N LEU A 376 37.45 47.18 8.88
CA LEU A 376 36.28 46.38 9.26
C LEU A 376 34.99 47.07 8.79
N GLU A 377 34.83 48.37 9.03
CA GLU A 377 33.66 49.15 8.60
C GLU A 377 33.51 49.18 7.06
N GLU A 378 34.61 49.34 6.32
CA GLU A 378 34.67 49.22 4.85
C GLU A 378 34.23 47.82 4.37
N ALA A 379 34.85 46.76 4.90
CA ALA A 379 34.56 45.38 4.51
C ALA A 379 33.10 44.99 4.85
N MET A 380 32.60 45.42 6.02
CA MET A 380 31.20 45.24 6.41
C MET A 380 30.26 45.90 5.41
N ILE A 381 30.51 47.16 5.03
CA ILE A 381 29.66 47.88 4.08
C ILE A 381 29.54 47.14 2.74
N ASP A 382 30.64 46.61 2.20
CA ASP A 382 30.62 45.92 0.90
C ASP A 382 30.10 44.48 0.98
N HIS A 383 30.41 43.73 2.04
CA HIS A 383 29.82 42.41 2.29
C HIS A 383 28.31 42.51 2.52
N LEU A 384 27.83 43.53 3.27
CA LEU A 384 26.40 43.76 3.49
C LEU A 384 25.66 44.04 2.17
N LYS A 385 26.20 44.90 1.29
CA LYS A 385 25.67 45.12 -0.09
C LYS A 385 25.70 43.85 -0.95
N PHE A 386 26.65 42.94 -0.73
CA PHE A 386 26.74 41.68 -1.47
C PHE A 386 25.75 40.63 -0.96
N MET A 387 25.57 40.52 0.36
CA MET A 387 24.56 39.67 0.99
C MET A 387 23.13 40.12 0.67
N GLU A 388 22.87 41.43 0.62
CA GLU A 388 21.58 42.00 0.22
C GLU A 388 21.19 41.59 -1.21
N ARG A 389 22.16 41.58 -2.14
CA ARG A 389 21.97 41.05 -3.50
C ARG A 389 21.80 39.53 -3.50
N CYS A 390 22.58 38.78 -2.71
CA CYS A 390 22.46 37.33 -2.64
C CYS A 390 21.09 36.86 -2.10
N GLU A 391 20.54 37.54 -1.09
CA GLU A 391 19.20 37.25 -0.55
C GLU A 391 18.09 37.63 -1.55
N LEU A 392 18.21 38.80 -2.18
CA LEU A 392 17.27 39.22 -3.23
C LEU A 392 17.26 38.26 -4.43
N ASP A 393 18.41 37.66 -4.78
CA ASP A 393 18.49 36.61 -5.79
C ASP A 393 18.00 35.24 -5.29
N ARG A 394 18.12 34.92 -3.99
CA ARG A 394 17.48 33.74 -3.36
C ARG A 394 15.97 33.79 -3.47
N LEU A 395 15.38 34.95 -3.12
CA LEU A 395 13.92 35.15 -3.21
C LEU A 395 13.41 35.04 -4.66
N LYS A 396 14.18 35.50 -5.66
CA LYS A 396 13.87 35.23 -7.07
C LYS A 396 13.99 33.75 -7.43
N ALA A 397 15.03 33.06 -6.99
CA ALA A 397 15.27 31.65 -7.28
C ALA A 397 14.14 30.77 -6.72
N ILE A 398 13.73 30.99 -5.48
CA ILE A 398 12.57 30.31 -4.87
C ILE A 398 11.29 30.56 -5.68
N LYS A 399 11.04 31.81 -6.10
CA LYS A 399 9.87 32.15 -6.93
C LYS A 399 9.86 31.43 -8.28
N ALA A 400 11.01 31.32 -8.94
CA ALA A 400 11.15 30.57 -10.19
C ALA A 400 10.91 29.07 -9.96
N VAL A 401 11.55 28.49 -8.94
CA VAL A 401 11.45 27.07 -8.61
C VAL A 401 10.01 26.62 -8.28
N ILE A 402 9.22 27.46 -7.61
CA ILE A 402 7.80 27.18 -7.34
C ILE A 402 6.99 27.16 -8.66
N LEU A 403 7.33 28.01 -9.63
CA LEU A 403 6.71 28.01 -10.95
C LEU A 403 7.14 26.77 -11.76
N ASP A 404 8.42 26.43 -11.77
CA ASP A 404 8.98 25.27 -12.49
C ASP A 404 8.42 23.95 -11.93
N PHE A 405 8.28 23.84 -10.60
CA PHE A 405 7.63 22.70 -9.92
C PHE A 405 6.16 22.56 -10.31
N SER A 406 5.43 23.68 -10.41
CA SER A 406 4.05 23.69 -10.87
C SER A 406 3.94 23.26 -12.34
N GLY A 407 4.82 23.79 -13.20
CA GLY A 407 4.90 23.44 -14.62
C GLY A 407 5.25 21.98 -14.88
N ALA A 408 6.18 21.41 -14.11
CA ALA A 408 6.59 20.01 -14.19
C ALA A 408 5.42 19.02 -14.02
N ILE A 409 4.41 19.38 -13.22
CA ILE A 409 3.16 18.64 -13.03
C ILE A 409 2.15 19.03 -14.13
N SER A 410 1.87 20.32 -14.30
CA SER A 410 0.84 20.84 -15.22
C SER A 410 1.02 20.37 -16.67
N ASN A 411 2.26 20.24 -17.15
CA ASN A 411 2.59 19.78 -18.50
C ASN A 411 2.19 18.31 -18.78
N VAL A 412 1.73 17.55 -17.78
CA VAL A 412 1.27 16.16 -17.92
C VAL A 412 -0.24 16.00 -17.63
N ILE A 413 -0.89 17.01 -17.04
CA ILE A 413 -2.33 16.97 -16.73
C ILE A 413 -3.20 16.68 -17.97
N PRO A 414 -2.96 17.29 -19.17
CA PRO A 414 -3.76 16.96 -20.36
C PRO A 414 -3.65 15.49 -20.78
N SER A 415 -2.49 14.86 -20.58
CA SER A 415 -2.30 13.43 -20.87
C SER A 415 -3.03 12.55 -19.86
N LEU A 416 -3.00 12.91 -18.56
CA LEU A 416 -3.78 12.21 -17.53
C LEU A 416 -5.29 12.35 -17.77
N GLN A 417 -5.76 13.54 -18.11
CA GLN A 417 -7.17 13.76 -18.47
C GLN A 417 -7.59 12.88 -19.65
N SER A 418 -6.80 12.84 -20.73
CA SER A 418 -7.07 11.97 -21.88
C SER A 418 -7.18 10.48 -21.50
N THR A 419 -6.39 9.97 -20.54
CA THR A 419 -6.52 8.57 -20.09
C THR A 419 -7.85 8.31 -19.38
N VAL A 420 -8.38 9.29 -18.63
CA VAL A 420 -9.67 9.19 -17.95
C VAL A 420 -10.84 9.34 -18.93
N ASP A 421 -10.74 10.27 -19.87
CA ASP A 421 -11.76 10.48 -20.90
C ASP A 421 -11.89 9.23 -21.81
N ASN A 422 -10.77 8.61 -22.20
CA ASN A 422 -10.75 7.33 -22.92
C ASN A 422 -11.40 6.19 -22.09
N MET A 423 -11.14 6.13 -20.78
CA MET A 423 -11.77 5.13 -19.89
C MET A 423 -13.30 5.25 -19.85
N MET A 424 -13.84 6.47 -19.86
CA MET A 424 -15.30 6.69 -19.90
C MET A 424 -15.90 6.15 -21.20
N LEU A 425 -15.26 6.37 -22.35
CA LEU A 425 -15.70 5.86 -23.65
C LEU A 425 -15.76 4.32 -23.70
N PHE A 426 -14.87 3.61 -23.00
CA PHE A 426 -14.92 2.14 -22.95
C PHE A 426 -16.20 1.61 -22.30
N GLN A 427 -16.82 2.33 -21.36
CA GLN A 427 -18.13 1.97 -20.81
C GLN A 427 -19.22 1.95 -21.91
N GLU A 428 -19.21 2.94 -22.80
CA GLU A 428 -20.19 3.07 -23.89
C GLU A 428 -20.09 1.94 -24.92
N THR A 429 -18.93 1.28 -25.03
CA THR A 429 -18.76 0.12 -25.91
C THR A 429 -19.47 -1.14 -25.42
N VAL A 430 -19.85 -1.22 -24.14
CA VAL A 430 -20.44 -2.41 -23.52
C VAL A 430 -21.91 -2.55 -23.92
N GLN A 431 -22.27 -3.71 -24.47
CA GLN A 431 -23.62 -4.04 -24.93
C GLN A 431 -24.15 -5.28 -24.19
N PRO A 432 -24.80 -5.13 -23.00
CA PRO A 432 -25.20 -6.27 -22.18
C PRO A 432 -26.12 -7.29 -22.89
N LEU A 433 -27.04 -6.80 -23.73
CA LEU A 433 -27.91 -7.66 -24.55
C LEU A 433 -27.17 -8.28 -25.74
N GLY A 434 -26.07 -7.69 -26.20
CA GLY A 434 -25.18 -8.26 -27.21
C GLY A 434 -24.35 -9.39 -26.62
N ASP A 435 -23.70 -9.15 -25.48
CA ASP A 435 -22.89 -10.14 -24.77
C ASP A 435 -23.74 -11.33 -24.27
N LEU A 436 -24.98 -11.10 -23.83
CA LEU A 436 -25.90 -12.18 -23.49
C LEU A 436 -26.30 -13.02 -24.71
N ARG A 437 -26.49 -12.41 -25.89
CA ARG A 437 -26.72 -13.16 -27.14
C ARG A 437 -25.49 -13.94 -27.56
N TYR A 438 -24.31 -13.32 -27.52
CA TYR A 438 -23.03 -13.99 -27.76
C TYR A 438 -22.84 -15.21 -26.84
N LEU A 439 -23.17 -15.08 -25.55
CA LEU A 439 -23.12 -16.18 -24.58
C LEU A 439 -24.07 -17.31 -24.99
N LEU A 440 -25.33 -16.99 -25.30
CA LEU A 440 -26.34 -17.97 -25.70
C LEU A 440 -26.02 -18.63 -27.03
N GLU A 441 -25.56 -17.89 -28.04
CA GLU A 441 -25.28 -18.40 -29.38
C GLU A 441 -24.10 -19.36 -29.40
N ASN A 442 -23.02 -19.05 -28.68
CA ASN A 442 -21.78 -19.83 -28.65
C ASN A 442 -21.78 -20.98 -27.63
N TYR A 443 -22.47 -20.84 -26.48
CA TYR A 443 -22.36 -21.79 -25.36
C TYR A 443 -23.65 -22.58 -25.04
N ARG A 444 -24.77 -22.36 -25.74
CA ARG A 444 -25.99 -23.20 -25.58
C ARG A 444 -25.74 -24.67 -25.91
N THR A 445 -26.34 -25.56 -25.12
CA THR A 445 -26.18 -27.01 -25.24
C THR A 445 -27.40 -27.74 -25.81
N GLY A 446 -28.56 -27.08 -25.88
CA GLY A 446 -29.78 -27.62 -26.52
C GLY A 446 -31.08 -27.02 -25.98
N PRO A 447 -32.20 -27.20 -26.70
CA PRO A 447 -33.54 -26.84 -26.21
C PRO A 447 -34.03 -27.79 -25.11
N PHE A 448 -35.05 -27.37 -24.36
CA PHE A 448 -35.74 -28.22 -23.38
C PHE A 448 -36.55 -29.32 -24.09
N VAL A 449 -36.01 -30.54 -24.12
CA VAL A 449 -36.67 -31.74 -24.67
C VAL A 449 -36.61 -32.85 -23.60
N PRO A 450 -37.59 -32.91 -22.67
CA PRO A 450 -37.63 -33.92 -21.62
C PRO A 450 -37.76 -35.33 -22.19
N LYS A 451 -37.01 -36.27 -21.60
CA LYS A 451 -37.03 -37.70 -21.97
C LYS A 451 -37.66 -38.51 -20.85
N VAL A 452 -38.84 -39.03 -21.10
CA VAL A 452 -39.63 -39.80 -20.13
C VAL A 452 -39.24 -41.27 -20.19
N VAL A 453 -39.07 -41.89 -19.02
CA VAL A 453 -39.02 -43.35 -18.91
C VAL A 453 -40.45 -43.89 -18.85
N THR A 454 -40.76 -44.89 -19.67
CA THR A 454 -42.05 -45.57 -19.71
C THR A 454 -42.00 -46.91 -18.98
N TYR A 455 -43.14 -47.35 -18.45
CA TYR A 455 -43.28 -48.72 -17.97
C TYR A 455 -43.36 -49.71 -19.14
N GLU A 456 -42.27 -50.46 -19.37
CA GLU A 456 -42.20 -51.52 -20.39
C GLU A 456 -42.94 -52.79 -19.92
N ASN A 457 -44.24 -52.85 -20.19
CA ASN A 457 -45.04 -54.04 -19.94
C ASN A 457 -44.66 -55.18 -20.90
N TYR A 458 -44.34 -56.37 -20.38
CA TYR A 458 -43.95 -57.56 -21.16
C TYR A 458 -44.96 -57.95 -22.26
N TYR A 459 -46.25 -57.64 -22.11
CA TYR A 459 -47.29 -57.90 -23.10
C TYR A 459 -47.57 -56.70 -24.03
N ASN A 460 -46.70 -55.69 -24.04
CA ASN A 460 -46.83 -54.43 -24.79
C ASN A 460 -48.11 -53.63 -24.48
N ASN A 461 -48.65 -53.76 -23.26
CA ASN A 461 -49.76 -52.92 -22.80
C ASN A 461 -49.25 -51.56 -22.27
N VAL A 462 -49.85 -50.46 -22.72
CA VAL A 462 -49.52 -49.07 -22.35
C VAL A 462 -50.58 -48.41 -21.44
N ASP A 463 -51.58 -49.16 -20.97
CA ASP A 463 -52.68 -48.67 -20.10
C ASP A 463 -52.23 -48.02 -18.79
N SER A 464 -50.97 -48.17 -18.38
CA SER A 464 -50.45 -47.66 -17.10
C SER A 464 -49.87 -46.23 -17.14
N GLN A 465 -49.75 -45.62 -18.33
CA GLN A 465 -49.05 -44.35 -18.50
C GLN A 465 -49.60 -43.54 -19.69
N THR A 466 -49.60 -42.22 -19.57
CA THR A 466 -50.08 -41.31 -20.63
C THR A 466 -48.92 -40.65 -21.38
N PHE A 467 -47.93 -40.14 -20.65
CA PHE A 467 -46.80 -39.36 -21.17
C PHE A 467 -45.58 -40.24 -21.46
N GLY A 468 -44.80 -39.90 -22.49
CA GLY A 468 -43.63 -40.67 -22.95
C GLY A 468 -43.95 -41.90 -23.81
N VAL A 469 -45.23 -42.28 -23.91
CA VAL A 469 -45.69 -43.41 -24.72
C VAL A 469 -45.67 -43.04 -26.22
N ASP A 470 -45.32 -43.98 -27.08
CA ASP A 470 -45.42 -43.82 -28.55
C ASP A 470 -46.86 -43.42 -28.95
N LEU A 471 -46.98 -42.39 -29.79
CA LEU A 471 -48.27 -41.78 -30.16
C LEU A 471 -49.27 -42.78 -30.78
N GLU A 472 -48.78 -43.71 -31.58
CA GLU A 472 -49.57 -44.75 -32.25
C GLU A 472 -49.89 -45.90 -31.29
N ALA A 473 -49.05 -46.17 -30.28
CA ALA A 473 -49.39 -47.08 -29.19
C ALA A 473 -50.50 -46.50 -28.28
N ARG A 474 -50.39 -45.22 -27.88
CA ARG A 474 -51.40 -44.53 -27.05
C ARG A 474 -52.75 -44.42 -27.76
N ALA A 475 -52.76 -43.97 -29.03
CA ALA A 475 -53.98 -43.88 -29.83
C ALA A 475 -54.68 -45.26 -29.99
N ARG A 476 -53.90 -46.35 -30.10
CA ARG A 476 -54.43 -47.71 -30.20
C ARG A 476 -55.05 -48.20 -28.89
N ALA A 477 -54.43 -47.93 -27.74
CA ALA A 477 -55.00 -48.22 -26.42
C ALA A 477 -56.33 -47.45 -26.21
N ASP A 478 -56.34 -46.17 -26.58
CA ASP A 478 -57.50 -45.29 -26.56
C ASP A 478 -58.62 -45.70 -27.54
N ARG A 479 -58.33 -46.61 -28.50
CA ARG A 479 -59.21 -47.03 -29.60
C ARG A 479 -59.65 -45.86 -30.50
N LYS A 480 -58.78 -44.87 -30.68
CA LYS A 480 -59.00 -43.64 -31.47
C LYS A 480 -57.90 -43.49 -32.53
N ARG A 481 -58.05 -42.50 -33.43
CA ARG A 481 -56.98 -42.07 -34.36
C ARG A 481 -56.11 -40.96 -33.79
N VAL A 482 -56.59 -40.25 -32.77
CA VAL A 482 -55.89 -39.20 -32.03
C VAL A 482 -55.97 -39.59 -30.56
N PRO A 483 -54.89 -39.53 -29.77
CA PRO A 483 -54.92 -39.85 -28.35
C PRO A 483 -55.91 -39.01 -27.55
N LEU A 484 -56.54 -39.60 -26.54
CA LEU A 484 -57.59 -38.97 -25.74
C LEU A 484 -57.09 -37.70 -25.04
N ILE A 485 -55.86 -37.70 -24.52
CA ILE A 485 -55.23 -36.51 -23.92
C ILE A 485 -55.24 -35.31 -24.87
N VAL A 486 -54.97 -35.51 -26.17
CA VAL A 486 -54.98 -34.43 -27.15
C VAL A 486 -56.41 -33.98 -27.41
N THR A 487 -57.35 -34.90 -27.67
CA THR A 487 -58.73 -34.51 -27.97
C THR A 487 -59.43 -33.85 -26.79
N THR A 488 -59.23 -34.35 -25.56
CA THR A 488 -59.87 -33.79 -24.36
C THR A 488 -59.32 -32.41 -24.05
N ILE A 489 -58.00 -32.18 -24.13
CA ILE A 489 -57.43 -30.84 -23.92
C ILE A 489 -57.90 -29.87 -25.01
N LEU A 490 -57.82 -30.23 -26.30
CA LEU A 490 -58.26 -29.33 -27.37
C LEU A 490 -59.76 -28.99 -27.29
N THR A 491 -60.62 -29.95 -26.93
CA THR A 491 -62.06 -29.71 -26.72
C THR A 491 -62.33 -28.87 -25.48
N TYR A 492 -61.60 -29.09 -24.38
CA TYR A 492 -61.68 -28.25 -23.17
C TYR A 492 -61.31 -26.79 -23.50
N LEU A 493 -60.20 -26.56 -24.21
CA LEU A 493 -59.79 -25.22 -24.64
C LEU A 493 -60.81 -24.58 -25.59
N ASP A 494 -61.31 -25.32 -26.60
CA ASP A 494 -62.33 -24.82 -27.53
C ASP A 494 -63.66 -24.46 -26.85
N ASN A 495 -64.00 -25.12 -25.72
CA ASN A 495 -65.19 -24.83 -24.92
C ASN A 495 -65.01 -23.61 -24.00
N HIS A 496 -63.79 -23.32 -23.54
CA HIS A 496 -63.49 -22.23 -22.60
C HIS A 496 -62.89 -20.97 -23.24
N TYR A 497 -62.50 -20.99 -24.53
CA TYR A 497 -62.18 -19.74 -25.25
C TYR A 497 -63.31 -18.69 -25.25
N PRO A 498 -64.61 -19.04 -25.34
CA PRO A 498 -65.70 -18.07 -25.22
C PRO A 498 -65.74 -17.34 -23.88
N ASP A 499 -65.36 -18.01 -22.78
CA ASP A 499 -65.44 -17.50 -21.41
C ASP A 499 -64.39 -16.41 -21.10
N LEU A 500 -63.46 -16.17 -22.02
CA LEU A 500 -62.36 -15.23 -21.86
C LEU A 500 -62.68 -13.84 -22.42
N ASP A 501 -62.28 -12.80 -21.67
CA ASP A 501 -62.42 -11.40 -22.03
C ASP A 501 -61.51 -11.01 -23.21
N GLY A 502 -62.03 -11.25 -24.41
CA GLY A 502 -61.45 -10.77 -25.66
C GLY A 502 -60.37 -11.64 -26.28
N ASP A 503 -60.02 -11.28 -27.52
CA ASP A 503 -59.16 -12.10 -28.37
C ASP A 503 -57.69 -12.11 -27.95
N GLU A 504 -57.24 -11.08 -27.24
CA GLU A 504 -55.89 -11.03 -26.67
C GLU A 504 -55.71 -12.07 -25.57
N ALA A 505 -56.70 -12.26 -24.67
CA ALA A 505 -56.67 -13.31 -23.65
C ALA A 505 -56.67 -14.72 -24.27
N ARG A 506 -57.48 -14.94 -25.31
CA ARG A 506 -57.55 -16.20 -26.07
C ARG A 506 -56.20 -16.55 -26.73
N ARG A 507 -55.54 -15.56 -27.33
CA ARG A 507 -54.20 -15.68 -27.92
C ARG A 507 -53.11 -15.88 -26.87
N ALA A 508 -53.20 -15.20 -25.72
CA ALA A 508 -52.17 -15.23 -24.68
C ALA A 508 -51.92 -16.64 -24.12
N ILE A 509 -52.95 -17.51 -24.02
CA ILE A 509 -52.86 -18.90 -23.52
C ILE A 509 -51.68 -19.69 -24.11
N TRP A 510 -51.38 -19.49 -25.39
CA TRP A 510 -50.33 -20.24 -26.07
C TRP A 510 -48.95 -19.55 -26.07
N LEU A 511 -48.86 -18.30 -25.63
CA LEU A 511 -47.64 -17.49 -25.58
C LEU A 511 -47.16 -17.14 -24.18
N VAL A 512 -48.03 -17.23 -23.16
CA VAL A 512 -47.66 -17.07 -21.74
C VAL A 512 -46.63 -18.15 -21.34
N ASP A 513 -45.59 -17.72 -20.63
CA ASP A 513 -44.66 -18.64 -19.96
C ASP A 513 -45.33 -19.16 -18.68
N VAL A 514 -45.39 -20.48 -18.54
CA VAL A 514 -46.13 -21.16 -17.47
C VAL A 514 -45.12 -21.85 -16.56
N PRO A 515 -45.12 -21.58 -15.24
CA PRO A 515 -44.19 -22.21 -14.30
C PRO A 515 -44.23 -23.74 -14.41
N LEU A 516 -43.11 -24.34 -14.83
CA LEU A 516 -43.02 -25.76 -15.16
C LEU A 516 -43.51 -26.69 -14.04
N GLY A 517 -43.38 -26.27 -12.77
CA GLY A 517 -43.93 -26.99 -11.62
C GLY A 517 -45.45 -27.14 -11.64
N ALA A 518 -46.21 -26.13 -12.12
CA ALA A 518 -47.66 -26.21 -12.26
C ALA A 518 -48.06 -27.17 -13.38
N THR A 519 -47.36 -27.10 -14.53
CA THR A 519 -47.54 -28.05 -15.63
C THR A 519 -47.19 -29.49 -15.22
N HIS A 520 -46.13 -29.67 -14.42
CA HIS A 520 -45.77 -30.96 -13.83
C HIS A 520 -46.81 -31.48 -12.83
N HIS A 521 -47.46 -30.61 -12.05
CA HIS A 521 -48.53 -31.01 -11.13
C HIS A 521 -49.75 -31.55 -11.88
N LEU A 522 -50.24 -30.82 -12.90
CA LEU A 522 -51.31 -31.33 -13.77
C LEU A 522 -50.88 -32.64 -14.45
N ARG A 523 -49.71 -32.66 -15.10
CA ARG A 523 -49.11 -33.86 -15.72
C ARG A 523 -49.12 -35.06 -14.78
N GLN A 524 -48.76 -34.88 -13.50
CA GLN A 524 -48.75 -35.97 -12.52
C GLN A 524 -50.15 -36.55 -12.29
N VAL A 525 -51.18 -35.72 -12.21
CA VAL A 525 -52.57 -36.15 -12.04
C VAL A 525 -53.10 -36.88 -13.28
N ILE A 526 -52.75 -36.44 -14.50
CA ILE A 526 -53.25 -37.02 -15.76
C ILE A 526 -52.32 -38.07 -16.42
N ASN A 527 -51.28 -38.53 -15.73
CA ASN A 527 -50.33 -39.55 -16.22
C ASN A 527 -50.64 -40.97 -15.70
N ASP A 528 -51.90 -41.37 -15.69
CA ASP A 528 -52.37 -42.68 -15.19
C ASP A 528 -52.80 -43.66 -16.30
N GLY A 529 -52.68 -43.26 -17.56
CA GLY A 529 -53.06 -44.02 -18.75
C GLY A 529 -54.56 -44.09 -19.05
N LYS A 530 -55.41 -43.36 -18.34
CA LYS A 530 -56.88 -43.36 -18.50
C LYS A 530 -57.41 -42.11 -19.21
N SER A 531 -58.73 -42.01 -19.33
CA SER A 531 -59.44 -40.82 -19.81
C SER A 531 -59.48 -39.73 -18.74
N ILE A 532 -59.04 -38.52 -19.09
CA ILE A 532 -59.07 -37.33 -18.23
C ILE A 532 -60.52 -36.86 -18.03
N SER A 533 -60.95 -36.57 -16.80
CA SER A 533 -62.22 -35.89 -16.50
C SER A 533 -62.10 -34.37 -16.62
N THR A 534 -63.20 -33.68 -16.94
CA THR A 534 -63.18 -32.22 -17.08
C THR A 534 -62.93 -31.52 -15.75
N GLU A 535 -63.52 -32.02 -14.66
CA GLU A 535 -63.29 -31.59 -13.27
C GLU A 535 -61.80 -31.44 -12.91
N VAL A 536 -60.95 -32.36 -13.41
CA VAL A 536 -59.50 -32.29 -13.19
C VAL A 536 -58.87 -31.13 -13.95
N LEU A 537 -59.31 -30.84 -15.18
CA LEU A 537 -58.82 -29.69 -15.96
C LEU A 537 -59.35 -28.36 -15.41
N GLU A 538 -60.62 -28.32 -15.00
CA GLU A 538 -61.29 -27.18 -14.35
C GLU A 538 -60.60 -26.74 -13.04
N SER A 539 -59.82 -27.63 -12.40
CA SER A 539 -59.02 -27.30 -11.20
C SER A 539 -57.70 -26.56 -11.49
N TYR A 540 -57.39 -26.24 -12.75
CA TYR A 540 -56.19 -25.50 -13.17
C TYR A 540 -56.52 -24.32 -14.08
N GLU A 541 -55.64 -23.33 -14.10
CA GLU A 541 -55.72 -22.23 -15.07
C GLU A 541 -55.54 -22.73 -16.51
N ILE A 542 -56.29 -22.15 -17.44
CA ILE A 542 -56.33 -22.55 -18.86
C ILE A 542 -54.92 -22.59 -19.52
N PRO A 543 -53.98 -21.64 -19.25
CA PRO A 543 -52.60 -21.75 -19.74
C PRO A 543 -51.84 -22.98 -19.24
N ILE A 544 -52.11 -23.47 -18.02
CA ILE A 544 -51.48 -24.69 -17.47
C ILE A 544 -51.97 -25.91 -18.26
N VAL A 545 -53.25 -25.96 -18.61
CA VAL A 545 -53.84 -27.03 -19.43
C VAL A 545 -53.27 -27.03 -20.85
N ALA A 546 -53.11 -25.86 -21.48
CA ALA A 546 -52.43 -25.73 -22.78
C ALA A 546 -50.94 -26.12 -22.70
N SER A 547 -50.24 -25.71 -21.62
CA SER A 547 -48.85 -26.07 -21.36
C SER A 547 -48.67 -27.59 -21.18
N ALA A 548 -49.63 -28.29 -20.55
CA ALA A 548 -49.59 -29.74 -20.42
C ALA A 548 -49.67 -30.46 -21.78
N LEU A 549 -50.39 -29.91 -22.76
CA LEU A 549 -50.38 -30.42 -24.13
C LEU A 549 -49.08 -30.10 -24.88
N LYS A 550 -48.49 -28.91 -24.69
CA LYS A 550 -47.11 -28.62 -25.19
C LYS A 550 -46.13 -29.68 -24.65
N LEU A 551 -46.16 -29.93 -23.34
CA LEU A 551 -45.27 -30.86 -22.66
C LEU A 551 -45.48 -32.30 -23.14
N TYR A 552 -46.72 -32.75 -23.33
CA TYR A 552 -47.03 -34.06 -23.92
C TYR A 552 -46.34 -34.27 -25.28
N LEU A 553 -46.38 -33.27 -26.16
CA LEU A 553 -45.76 -33.33 -27.50
C LEU A 553 -44.22 -33.25 -27.47
N LEU A 554 -43.65 -32.58 -26.46
CA LEU A 554 -42.20 -32.58 -26.22
C LEU A 554 -41.70 -33.91 -25.67
N GLU A 555 -42.49 -34.57 -24.81
CA GLU A 555 -42.16 -35.84 -24.16
C GLU A 555 -42.37 -37.08 -25.04
N LEU A 556 -42.98 -36.96 -26.23
CA LEU A 556 -43.08 -38.06 -27.19
C LEU A 556 -41.68 -38.60 -27.59
N PRO A 557 -41.52 -39.93 -27.73
CA PRO A 557 -40.21 -40.56 -27.99
C PRO A 557 -39.61 -40.23 -29.37
N ASP A 558 -40.44 -39.75 -30.30
CA ASP A 558 -40.07 -39.06 -31.55
C ASP A 558 -41.03 -37.87 -31.72
N SER A 559 -40.65 -36.84 -32.48
CA SER A 559 -41.52 -35.67 -32.68
C SER A 559 -42.78 -36.01 -33.49
N LEU A 560 -43.83 -35.20 -33.34
CA LEU A 560 -45.15 -35.43 -33.96
C LEU A 560 -45.06 -35.63 -35.49
N VAL A 561 -44.26 -34.80 -36.15
CA VAL A 561 -43.62 -35.13 -37.44
C VAL A 561 -42.30 -35.82 -37.13
N SER A 562 -42.13 -37.06 -37.60
CA SER A 562 -40.99 -37.89 -37.24
C SER A 562 -39.65 -37.24 -37.58
N SER A 563 -38.67 -37.35 -36.68
CA SER A 563 -37.29 -36.88 -36.93
C SER A 563 -36.61 -37.58 -38.11
N HIS A 564 -37.16 -38.70 -38.61
CA HIS A 564 -36.69 -39.33 -39.85
C HIS A 564 -36.87 -38.45 -41.10
N VAL A 565 -37.97 -37.69 -41.20
CA VAL A 565 -38.23 -36.82 -42.35
C VAL A 565 -37.61 -35.42 -42.22
N TYR A 566 -36.85 -35.16 -41.14
CA TYR A 566 -36.22 -33.86 -40.89
C TYR A 566 -35.33 -33.41 -42.07
N GLU A 567 -34.51 -34.29 -42.62
CA GLU A 567 -33.62 -33.96 -43.76
C GLU A 567 -34.41 -33.64 -45.05
N ILE A 568 -35.60 -34.22 -45.24
CA ILE A 568 -36.48 -33.91 -46.37
C ILE A 568 -37.06 -32.51 -46.18
N VAL A 569 -37.60 -32.20 -45.00
CA VAL A 569 -38.13 -30.87 -44.63
C VAL A 569 -37.03 -29.80 -44.71
N LYS A 570 -35.82 -30.11 -44.25
CA LYS A 570 -34.62 -29.27 -44.37
C LYS A 570 -34.27 -28.99 -45.83
N THR A 571 -34.30 -30.01 -46.70
CA THR A 571 -34.08 -29.84 -48.14
C THR A 571 -35.12 -28.89 -48.74
N VAL A 572 -36.42 -29.11 -48.45
CA VAL A 572 -37.56 -28.28 -48.90
C VAL A 572 -37.44 -26.80 -48.49
N TYR A 573 -36.81 -26.50 -47.35
CA TYR A 573 -36.66 -25.14 -46.84
C TYR A 573 -35.22 -24.59 -46.91
N SER A 574 -34.28 -25.31 -47.53
CA SER A 574 -32.91 -24.85 -47.77
C SER A 574 -32.86 -23.80 -48.90
N SER A 575 -31.71 -23.16 -49.09
CA SER A 575 -31.59 -21.94 -49.92
C SER A 575 -31.86 -22.13 -51.42
N SER A 576 -32.06 -23.36 -51.91
CA SER A 576 -32.56 -23.64 -53.27
C SER A 576 -34.07 -23.47 -53.44
N ALA A 577 -34.81 -23.21 -52.35
CA ALA A 577 -36.28 -23.15 -52.36
C ALA A 577 -36.88 -21.81 -52.84
N THR A 578 -36.09 -20.76 -53.06
CA THR A 578 -36.59 -19.45 -53.51
C THR A 578 -37.17 -19.47 -54.92
N ASP A 579 -36.71 -20.40 -55.77
CA ASP A 579 -37.18 -20.58 -57.14
C ASP A 579 -38.26 -21.67 -57.26
N THR A 580 -38.68 -22.28 -56.14
CA THR A 580 -39.69 -23.34 -56.11
C THR A 580 -41.08 -22.73 -55.85
N SER A 581 -42.06 -23.01 -56.72
CA SER A 581 -43.41 -22.47 -56.55
C SER A 581 -44.07 -22.98 -55.26
N GLU A 582 -45.03 -22.21 -54.74
CA GLU A 582 -45.72 -22.54 -53.49
C GLU A 582 -46.50 -23.85 -53.58
N GLU A 583 -47.12 -24.13 -54.73
CA GLU A 583 -47.84 -25.36 -55.01
C GLU A 583 -46.88 -26.56 -55.04
N ALA A 584 -45.69 -26.40 -55.61
CA ALA A 584 -44.66 -27.43 -55.62
C ALA A 584 -44.10 -27.68 -54.20
N ARG A 585 -43.91 -26.63 -53.40
CA ARG A 585 -43.51 -26.73 -51.97
C ARG A 585 -44.55 -27.51 -51.17
N VAL A 586 -45.83 -27.15 -51.30
CA VAL A 586 -46.97 -27.84 -50.66
C VAL A 586 -47.09 -29.29 -51.13
N ALA A 587 -46.87 -29.57 -52.42
CA ALA A 587 -46.90 -30.94 -52.95
C ALA A 587 -45.78 -31.83 -52.36
N VAL A 588 -44.57 -31.31 -52.16
CA VAL A 588 -43.51 -32.08 -51.48
C VAL A 588 -43.85 -32.29 -49.99
N ILE A 589 -44.44 -31.29 -49.33
CA ILE A 589 -44.91 -31.42 -47.94
C ILE A 589 -46.00 -32.50 -47.81
N GLN A 590 -46.99 -32.52 -48.70
CA GLN A 590 -48.02 -33.57 -48.77
C GLN A 590 -47.39 -34.96 -48.90
N ASN A 591 -46.46 -35.15 -49.85
CA ASN A 591 -45.77 -36.43 -50.07
C ASN A 591 -44.87 -36.83 -48.88
N THR A 592 -44.29 -35.87 -48.16
CA THR A 592 -43.43 -36.12 -46.99
C THR A 592 -44.26 -36.50 -45.77
N LEU A 593 -45.33 -35.76 -45.47
CA LEU A 593 -46.23 -36.04 -44.35
C LEU A 593 -47.07 -37.31 -44.58
N GLY A 594 -47.34 -37.67 -45.85
CA GLY A 594 -48.00 -38.93 -46.22
C GLY A 594 -47.24 -40.21 -45.88
N GLN A 595 -45.94 -40.11 -45.53
CA GLN A 595 -45.11 -41.23 -45.04
C GLN A 595 -45.28 -41.49 -43.54
N LEU A 596 -45.90 -40.57 -42.79
CA LEU A 596 -46.11 -40.70 -41.36
C LEU A 596 -47.23 -41.72 -41.04
N ARG A 597 -47.22 -42.24 -39.81
CA ARG A 597 -48.29 -43.13 -39.33
C ARG A 597 -49.62 -42.38 -39.24
N LEU A 598 -50.73 -43.11 -39.37
CA LEU A 598 -52.07 -42.54 -39.35
C LEU A 598 -52.38 -41.77 -38.05
N ALA A 599 -51.86 -42.22 -36.90
CA ALA A 599 -52.00 -41.49 -35.63
C ALA A 599 -51.27 -40.14 -35.65
N ASN A 600 -50.06 -40.07 -36.21
CA ASN A 600 -49.31 -38.83 -36.37
C ASN A 600 -50.03 -37.85 -37.28
N ILE A 601 -50.49 -38.31 -38.46
CA ILE A 601 -51.21 -37.46 -39.42
C ILE A 601 -52.52 -36.92 -38.81
N ALA A 602 -53.32 -37.77 -38.18
CA ALA A 602 -54.59 -37.36 -37.57
C ALA A 602 -54.39 -36.44 -36.35
N THR A 603 -53.34 -36.65 -35.55
CA THR A 603 -53.03 -35.80 -34.39
C THR A 603 -52.52 -34.43 -34.86
N LEU A 604 -51.69 -34.39 -35.91
CA LEU A 604 -51.22 -33.15 -36.53
C LEU A 604 -52.38 -32.37 -37.18
N ASP A 605 -53.30 -33.05 -37.89
CA ASP A 605 -54.52 -32.45 -38.47
C ASP A 605 -55.42 -31.83 -37.40
N ALA A 606 -55.62 -32.51 -36.26
CA ALA A 606 -56.42 -32.00 -35.14
C ALA A 606 -55.78 -30.76 -34.50
N ILE A 607 -54.47 -30.81 -34.22
CA ILE A 607 -53.71 -29.70 -33.62
C ILE A 607 -53.66 -28.50 -34.58
N THR A 608 -53.39 -28.73 -35.86
CA THR A 608 -53.35 -27.66 -36.87
C THR A 608 -54.74 -27.04 -37.05
N THR A 609 -55.81 -27.85 -37.08
CA THR A 609 -57.20 -27.35 -37.16
C THR A 609 -57.58 -26.48 -35.97
N HIS A 610 -57.16 -26.84 -34.75
CA HIS A 610 -57.39 -26.00 -33.58
C HIS A 610 -56.68 -24.64 -33.69
N PHE A 611 -55.42 -24.63 -34.17
CA PHE A 611 -54.67 -23.39 -34.32
C PHE A 611 -55.13 -22.52 -35.50
N THR A 612 -55.50 -23.08 -36.66
CA THR A 612 -56.08 -22.25 -37.74
C THR A 612 -57.43 -21.69 -37.30
N ARG A 613 -58.29 -22.49 -36.65
CA ARG A 613 -59.54 -22.00 -36.05
C ARG A 613 -59.30 -20.85 -35.06
N LEU A 614 -58.30 -20.95 -34.19
CA LEU A 614 -57.96 -19.88 -33.23
C LEU A 614 -57.45 -18.62 -33.95
N ILE A 615 -56.60 -18.76 -34.97
CA ILE A 615 -56.10 -17.64 -35.80
C ILE A 615 -57.24 -16.95 -36.54
N GLU A 616 -58.11 -17.72 -37.18
CA GLU A 616 -59.29 -17.25 -37.94
C GLU A 616 -60.30 -16.53 -37.01
N LEU A 617 -60.72 -17.17 -35.92
CA LEU A 617 -61.72 -16.60 -35.00
C LEU A 617 -61.24 -15.34 -34.29
N THR A 618 -59.95 -15.25 -33.95
CA THR A 618 -59.37 -14.07 -33.29
C THR A 618 -58.85 -13.02 -34.27
N SER A 619 -58.99 -13.24 -35.59
CA SER A 619 -58.41 -12.42 -36.66
C SER A 619 -56.93 -12.06 -36.38
N ALA A 620 -56.14 -13.06 -36.02
CA ALA A 620 -54.81 -12.85 -35.47
C ALA A 620 -53.81 -12.31 -36.49
N ASP A 621 -52.88 -11.48 -36.01
CA ASP A 621 -51.90 -10.81 -36.85
C ASP A 621 -50.66 -11.67 -37.13
N GLU A 622 -49.85 -11.22 -38.09
CA GLU A 622 -48.61 -11.91 -38.48
C GLU A 622 -47.60 -12.02 -37.31
N ALA A 623 -47.56 -11.05 -36.38
CA ALA A 623 -46.66 -11.14 -35.22
C ALA A 623 -47.11 -12.24 -34.23
N TYR A 624 -48.43 -12.39 -34.00
CA TYR A 624 -48.95 -13.53 -33.25
C TYR A 624 -48.66 -14.86 -33.97
N ILE A 625 -48.93 -14.97 -35.27
CA ILE A 625 -48.69 -16.20 -36.05
C ILE A 625 -47.22 -16.62 -36.00
N ALA A 626 -46.29 -15.67 -36.15
CA ALA A 626 -44.86 -15.92 -36.01
C ALA A 626 -44.46 -16.35 -34.58
N SER A 627 -45.04 -15.71 -33.55
CA SER A 627 -44.78 -16.05 -32.14
C SER A 627 -45.31 -17.44 -31.77
N LEU A 628 -46.52 -17.78 -32.22
CA LEU A 628 -47.19 -19.06 -32.03
C LEU A 628 -46.42 -20.20 -32.73
N ALA A 629 -46.07 -20.00 -34.01
CA ALA A 629 -45.27 -20.97 -34.76
C ALA A 629 -43.88 -21.18 -34.14
N THR A 630 -43.25 -20.13 -33.59
CA THR A 630 -41.96 -20.25 -32.89
C THR A 630 -42.08 -21.08 -31.60
N ASN A 631 -43.12 -20.86 -30.81
CA ASN A 631 -43.37 -21.61 -29.57
C ASN A 631 -43.70 -23.10 -29.81
N LEU A 632 -44.42 -23.40 -30.89
CA LEU A 632 -44.93 -24.74 -31.17
C LEU A 632 -44.02 -25.58 -32.07
N ALA A 633 -43.12 -24.98 -32.85
CA ALA A 633 -42.22 -25.71 -33.75
C ALA A 633 -41.42 -26.85 -33.06
N PRO A 634 -40.88 -26.70 -31.83
CA PRO A 634 -40.21 -27.78 -31.11
C PRO A 634 -41.15 -28.93 -30.70
N CYS A 635 -42.46 -28.68 -30.56
CA CYS A 635 -43.46 -29.71 -30.30
C CYS A 635 -43.75 -30.55 -31.56
N VAL A 636 -43.67 -29.92 -32.74
CA VAL A 636 -44.04 -30.51 -34.03
C VAL A 636 -42.90 -31.28 -34.69
N LEU A 637 -41.72 -30.68 -34.83
CA LEU A 637 -40.57 -31.28 -35.52
C LEU A 637 -39.24 -30.97 -34.81
N ARG A 638 -38.48 -32.03 -34.51
CA ARG A 638 -37.16 -31.99 -33.86
C ARG A 638 -36.12 -32.74 -34.70
N PRO A 639 -34.85 -32.31 -34.76
CA PRO A 639 -33.77 -33.10 -35.37
C PRO A 639 -33.48 -34.34 -34.52
N ARG A 640 -32.96 -35.42 -35.13
CA ARG A 640 -32.66 -36.67 -34.41
C ARG A 640 -31.50 -36.53 -33.40
N GLN A 641 -30.58 -35.61 -33.66
CA GLN A 641 -29.51 -35.21 -32.74
C GLN A 641 -29.36 -33.69 -32.82
N GLU A 642 -29.22 -33.03 -31.67
CA GLU A 642 -28.97 -31.59 -31.63
C GLU A 642 -27.48 -31.27 -31.76
N THR A 643 -27.18 -30.22 -32.51
CA THR A 643 -25.85 -29.74 -32.87
C THR A 643 -25.86 -28.21 -32.94
N THR A 644 -24.68 -27.58 -32.90
CA THR A 644 -24.54 -26.13 -33.08
C THR A 644 -25.08 -25.63 -34.44
N LEU A 645 -25.14 -26.52 -35.44
CA LEU A 645 -25.77 -26.25 -36.73
C LEU A 645 -27.30 -26.32 -36.65
N THR A 646 -27.88 -27.44 -36.18
CA THR A 646 -29.35 -27.62 -36.11
C THR A 646 -30.04 -26.61 -35.20
N MET A 647 -29.39 -26.16 -34.12
CA MET A 647 -29.92 -25.10 -33.25
C MET A 647 -29.99 -23.71 -33.91
N ASN A 648 -29.40 -23.52 -35.10
CA ASN A 648 -29.54 -22.31 -35.93
C ASN A 648 -30.58 -22.49 -37.06
N GLU A 649 -31.06 -23.72 -37.31
CA GLU A 649 -31.91 -24.05 -38.45
C GLU A 649 -33.40 -23.80 -38.14
N LYS A 650 -34.04 -22.90 -38.89
CA LYS A 650 -35.46 -22.50 -38.69
C LYS A 650 -36.47 -23.34 -39.49
N TYR A 651 -36.14 -24.60 -39.81
CA TYR A 651 -36.94 -25.43 -40.71
C TYR A 651 -38.23 -25.95 -40.08
N ASN A 652 -38.23 -26.25 -38.78
CA ASN A 652 -39.45 -26.62 -38.04
C ASN A 652 -40.45 -25.44 -37.92
N TYR A 653 -39.96 -24.22 -37.74
CA TYR A 653 -40.75 -22.99 -37.82
C TYR A 653 -41.37 -22.80 -39.22
N ARG A 654 -40.58 -22.96 -40.29
CA ARG A 654 -41.08 -22.85 -41.67
C ARG A 654 -42.15 -23.90 -41.99
N LEU A 655 -41.95 -25.16 -41.56
CA LEU A 655 -42.96 -26.21 -41.70
C LEU A 655 -44.27 -25.84 -41.00
N LEU A 656 -44.21 -25.30 -39.78
CA LEU A 656 -45.42 -24.96 -39.04
C LEU A 656 -46.16 -23.76 -39.63
N ARG A 657 -45.47 -22.82 -40.28
CA ARG A 657 -46.13 -21.76 -41.07
C ARG A 657 -46.91 -22.33 -42.25
N ASP A 658 -46.31 -23.20 -43.05
CA ASP A 658 -46.99 -23.82 -44.20
C ASP A 658 -48.17 -24.71 -43.75
N LEU A 659 -48.05 -25.37 -42.60
CA LEU A 659 -49.15 -26.12 -41.98
C LEU A 659 -50.33 -25.21 -41.62
N PHE A 660 -50.09 -24.01 -41.09
CA PHE A 660 -51.17 -23.04 -40.82
C PHE A 660 -51.74 -22.44 -42.12
N GLY A 661 -50.88 -21.95 -43.02
CA GLY A 661 -51.30 -21.25 -44.25
C GLY A 661 -51.94 -22.13 -45.32
N HIS A 662 -51.58 -23.41 -45.39
CA HIS A 662 -52.05 -24.33 -46.43
C HIS A 662 -52.79 -25.55 -45.87
N LYS A 663 -53.34 -25.44 -44.65
CA LYS A 663 -54.03 -26.51 -43.89
C LYS A 663 -54.99 -27.35 -44.74
N GLU A 664 -55.95 -26.74 -45.44
CA GLU A 664 -56.92 -27.49 -46.27
C GLU A 664 -56.28 -28.14 -47.51
N ALA A 665 -55.26 -27.53 -48.10
CA ALA A 665 -54.53 -28.14 -49.22
C ALA A 665 -53.73 -29.37 -48.77
N ILE A 666 -52.98 -29.24 -47.67
CA ILE A 666 -52.13 -30.31 -47.11
C ILE A 666 -53.01 -31.45 -46.58
N PHE A 667 -53.88 -31.19 -45.61
CA PHE A 667 -54.66 -32.25 -44.96
C PHE A 667 -55.81 -32.75 -45.80
N GLY A 668 -56.36 -31.94 -46.71
CA GLY A 668 -57.36 -32.39 -47.68
C GLY A 668 -56.82 -33.50 -48.59
N GLU A 669 -55.57 -33.39 -49.06
CA GLU A 669 -54.95 -34.46 -49.86
C GLU A 669 -54.56 -35.66 -49.00
N LEU A 670 -53.98 -35.46 -47.81
CA LEU A 670 -53.68 -36.57 -46.89
C LEU A 670 -54.94 -37.40 -46.53
N LYS A 671 -56.10 -36.74 -46.39
CA LYS A 671 -57.42 -37.38 -46.21
C LYS A 671 -57.89 -38.15 -47.45
N ARG A 672 -57.65 -37.63 -48.67
CA ARG A 672 -57.94 -38.33 -49.93
C ARG A 672 -57.05 -39.56 -50.11
N ALA A 673 -55.73 -39.40 -50.01
CA ALA A 673 -54.74 -40.47 -50.17
C ALA A 673 -54.95 -41.62 -49.17
N SER A 674 -55.13 -41.32 -47.88
CA SER A 674 -55.41 -42.34 -46.86
C SER A 674 -56.76 -43.04 -47.07
N SER A 675 -57.77 -42.33 -47.59
CA SER A 675 -59.07 -42.91 -47.97
C SER A 675 -59.00 -43.79 -49.22
N ALA A 676 -58.06 -43.54 -50.14
CA ALA A 676 -57.82 -44.38 -51.31
C ALA A 676 -57.09 -45.66 -50.92
N ALA A 677 -55.98 -45.56 -50.17
CA ALA A 677 -55.23 -46.70 -49.65
C ALA A 677 -56.10 -47.64 -48.79
N GLY A 678 -57.01 -47.07 -47.99
CA GLY A 678 -57.98 -47.83 -47.20
C GLY A 678 -58.95 -48.69 -48.02
N ARG A 679 -59.35 -48.24 -49.22
CA ARG A 679 -60.22 -49.02 -50.14
C ARG A 679 -59.44 -50.18 -50.74
N GLN A 680 -58.25 -49.90 -51.26
CA GLN A 680 -57.38 -50.89 -51.90
C GLN A 680 -56.99 -52.03 -50.93
N ALA A 681 -56.73 -51.69 -49.65
CA ALA A 681 -56.49 -52.68 -48.59
C ALA A 681 -57.74 -53.54 -48.27
N ASN A 682 -58.94 -52.98 -48.41
CA ASN A 682 -60.20 -53.71 -48.16
C ASN A 682 -60.55 -54.66 -49.33
N GLU A 683 -60.28 -54.29 -50.57
CA GLU A 683 -60.45 -55.18 -51.74
C GLU A 683 -59.55 -56.42 -51.63
N ILE A 684 -58.29 -56.24 -51.24
CA ILE A 684 -57.33 -57.33 -51.00
C ILE A 684 -57.79 -58.25 -49.85
N ARG A 685 -58.45 -57.71 -48.81
CA ARG A 685 -59.05 -58.50 -47.73
C ARG A 685 -60.32 -59.24 -48.19
N GLY A 686 -61.17 -58.59 -48.98
CA GLY A 686 -62.37 -59.20 -49.58
C GLY A 686 -62.04 -60.43 -50.43
N ALA A 687 -60.97 -60.37 -51.22
CA ALA A 687 -60.49 -61.49 -52.04
C ALA A 687 -60.06 -62.72 -51.21
N ARG A 688 -59.52 -62.53 -50.00
CA ARG A 688 -59.07 -63.63 -49.12
C ARG A 688 -60.20 -64.27 -48.31
N SER A 689 -61.34 -63.60 -48.16
CA SER A 689 -62.49 -64.08 -47.36
C SER A 689 -63.19 -65.33 -47.92
N ARG A 690 -62.85 -65.77 -49.15
CA ARG A 690 -63.48 -66.93 -49.82
C ARG A 690 -62.62 -68.21 -49.87
N ARG A 691 -61.45 -68.25 -49.21
CA ARG A 691 -60.59 -69.46 -49.16
C ARG A 691 -59.82 -69.63 -47.83
N SER A 692 -60.51 -70.07 -46.77
CA SER A 692 -59.96 -71.03 -45.80
C SER A 692 -61.07 -71.63 -44.95
N SER A 693 -61.15 -72.97 -44.90
CA SER A 693 -61.99 -73.73 -43.96
C SER A 693 -61.43 -75.16 -43.85
N THR A 694 -60.12 -75.27 -43.60
CA THR A 694 -59.40 -76.55 -43.72
C THR A 694 -58.10 -76.65 -42.90
N ASP A 695 -57.86 -75.75 -41.94
CA ASP A 695 -56.57 -75.68 -41.19
C ASP A 695 -56.71 -75.86 -39.66
N GLU A 696 -57.93 -76.11 -39.15
CA GLU A 696 -58.16 -76.49 -37.75
C GLU A 696 -57.37 -77.75 -37.35
N ARG A 697 -57.22 -78.67 -38.32
CA ARG A 697 -56.68 -80.02 -38.12
C ARG A 697 -55.15 -80.05 -38.05
N GLY A 698 -54.46 -79.09 -38.66
CA GLY A 698 -53.00 -78.96 -38.56
C GLY A 698 -52.54 -78.54 -37.17
N ARG A 699 -53.27 -77.61 -36.53
CA ARG A 699 -52.98 -77.14 -35.17
C ARG A 699 -53.11 -78.25 -34.13
N GLN A 700 -54.18 -79.03 -34.17
CA GLN A 700 -54.39 -80.11 -33.19
C GLN A 700 -53.30 -81.19 -33.25
N VAL A 701 -52.79 -81.52 -34.45
CA VAL A 701 -51.66 -82.46 -34.60
C VAL A 701 -50.38 -81.87 -34.01
N ALA A 702 -50.04 -80.62 -34.35
CA ALA A 702 -48.85 -79.95 -33.82
C ALA A 702 -48.88 -79.77 -32.28
N GLU A 703 -50.07 -79.57 -31.70
CA GLU A 703 -50.23 -79.53 -30.24
C GLU A 703 -50.07 -80.92 -29.59
N GLN A 704 -50.59 -81.98 -30.22
CA GLN A 704 -50.43 -83.35 -29.72
C GLN A 704 -48.98 -83.84 -29.80
N GLU A 705 -48.26 -83.58 -30.89
CA GLU A 705 -46.82 -83.88 -31.00
C GLU A 705 -45.99 -83.13 -29.94
N ARG A 706 -46.33 -81.86 -29.70
CA ARG A 706 -45.65 -81.02 -28.70
C ARG A 706 -45.92 -81.50 -27.26
N PHE A 707 -47.13 -81.97 -26.96
CA PHE A 707 -47.43 -82.60 -25.67
C PHE A 707 -46.72 -83.95 -25.48
N ALA A 708 -46.63 -84.77 -26.53
CA ALA A 708 -45.89 -86.04 -26.48
C ALA A 708 -44.38 -85.84 -26.20
N ALA A 709 -43.76 -84.85 -26.84
CA ALA A 709 -42.36 -84.50 -26.61
C ALA A 709 -42.08 -84.02 -25.16
N ILE A 710 -43.04 -83.32 -24.53
CA ILE A 710 -42.93 -82.87 -23.14
C ILE A 710 -43.08 -84.04 -22.15
N ALA A 711 -43.92 -85.04 -22.46
CA ALA A 711 -44.07 -86.24 -21.63
C ALA A 711 -42.79 -87.09 -21.60
N ALA A 712 -42.11 -87.26 -22.75
CA ALA A 712 -40.92 -88.09 -22.86
C ALA A 712 -39.74 -87.62 -21.99
N ASN A 713 -39.58 -86.31 -21.80
CA ASN A 713 -38.43 -85.71 -21.10
C ASN A 713 -38.59 -85.58 -19.58
N LYS A 714 -39.69 -86.06 -18.99
CA LYS A 714 -40.00 -85.82 -17.56
C LYS A 714 -39.33 -86.78 -16.57
N ASN A 715 -38.49 -87.71 -17.04
CA ASN A 715 -38.10 -88.90 -16.27
C ASN A 715 -36.59 -89.03 -15.92
N GLN A 716 -35.78 -87.97 -16.02
CA GLN A 716 -34.42 -87.93 -15.45
C GLN A 716 -34.11 -86.57 -14.79
N ASN A 717 -33.53 -86.61 -13.58
CA ASN A 717 -33.25 -85.48 -12.67
C ASN A 717 -32.40 -86.04 -11.48
N PRO A 718 -31.66 -85.27 -10.65
CA PRO A 718 -31.16 -83.89 -10.75
C PRO A 718 -29.61 -83.76 -10.56
N ALA A 719 -29.01 -82.58 -10.83
CA ALA A 719 -27.93 -81.89 -10.06
C ALA A 719 -27.19 -80.82 -10.91
N ARG A 720 -26.43 -79.91 -10.25
CA ARG A 720 -25.82 -78.69 -10.84
C ARG A 720 -24.29 -78.77 -11.01
N ALA A 721 -23.76 -78.19 -12.08
CA ALA A 721 -22.43 -77.57 -12.15
C ALA A 721 -22.37 -76.48 -13.26
N SER A 722 -21.31 -75.66 -13.29
CA SER A 722 -21.23 -74.42 -14.10
C SER A 722 -20.72 -74.60 -15.54
N SER A 723 -20.87 -73.54 -16.36
CA SER A 723 -20.73 -73.53 -17.83
C SER A 723 -19.45 -72.85 -18.36
N PRO A 724 -18.84 -73.37 -19.46
CA PRO A 724 -17.80 -72.67 -20.22
C PRO A 724 -18.29 -72.12 -21.59
N GLN A 725 -17.65 -71.04 -22.07
CA GLN A 725 -17.74 -70.57 -23.48
C GLN A 725 -16.70 -71.27 -24.38
N PRO A 726 -16.97 -71.42 -25.69
CA PRO A 726 -15.93 -71.57 -26.72
C PRO A 726 -15.70 -70.27 -27.52
N ASN A 727 -14.58 -70.21 -28.24
CA ASN A 727 -13.93 -68.96 -28.71
C ASN A 727 -13.97 -68.76 -30.25
N ARG A 728 -13.63 -67.54 -30.73
CA ARG A 728 -13.52 -67.18 -32.16
C ARG A 728 -12.08 -67.34 -32.67
N ASN A 729 -11.96 -67.83 -33.91
CA ASN A 729 -10.75 -67.90 -34.76
C ASN A 729 -11.20 -67.62 -36.23
N SER A 730 -10.39 -67.15 -37.19
CA SER A 730 -8.99 -66.67 -37.18
C SER A 730 -8.62 -65.93 -38.49
N ILE A 731 -7.82 -64.86 -38.39
CA ILE A 731 -6.64 -64.49 -39.26
C ILE A 731 -6.73 -64.59 -40.81
N ARG A 732 -6.52 -63.46 -41.55
CA ARG A 732 -5.31 -63.18 -42.39
C ARG A 732 -5.24 -61.71 -42.89
N ARG A 733 -4.17 -61.36 -43.65
CA ARG A 733 -3.65 -60.00 -43.99
C ARG A 733 -3.57 -59.70 -45.51
N GLU A 734 -3.10 -58.46 -45.81
CA GLU A 734 -2.46 -57.91 -47.04
C GLU A 734 -3.42 -57.11 -47.97
N ARG A 735 -3.06 -55.94 -48.58
CA ARG A 735 -1.83 -55.08 -48.54
C ARG A 735 -2.13 -53.60 -48.90
N SER A 736 -1.15 -52.70 -48.76
CA SER A 736 -1.15 -51.25 -49.15
C SER A 736 -0.61 -51.02 -50.58
N PRO A 737 -0.79 -49.84 -51.27
CA PRO A 737 -0.23 -48.54 -50.85
C PRO A 737 -0.96 -47.21 -51.25
N ASN A 738 -0.69 -46.11 -50.51
CA ASN A 738 -0.74 -44.65 -50.88
C ASN A 738 -2.07 -44.03 -51.43
N ARG A 739 -2.38 -42.72 -51.24
CA ARG A 739 -1.62 -41.53 -50.79
C ARG A 739 -2.57 -40.46 -50.16
N MET A 740 -2.07 -39.62 -49.24
CA MET A 740 -2.41 -38.20 -48.88
C MET A 740 -3.83 -37.66 -49.22
N SER A 741 -4.61 -36.99 -48.33
CA SER A 741 -4.27 -36.00 -47.29
C SER A 741 -5.29 -36.02 -46.11
N GLY A 742 -5.00 -35.32 -45.00
CA GLY A 742 -5.69 -35.53 -43.71
C GLY A 742 -6.85 -34.59 -43.34
N ASP A 743 -7.35 -34.77 -42.10
CA ASP A 743 -8.22 -33.86 -41.35
C ASP A 743 -8.04 -34.09 -39.82
N ALA A 744 -8.60 -33.21 -38.98
CA ALA A 744 -8.45 -33.18 -37.52
C ALA A 744 -9.32 -34.20 -36.76
N THR A 745 -9.02 -34.40 -35.47
CA THR A 745 -9.84 -35.25 -34.57
C THR A 745 -10.06 -34.62 -33.20
N THR A 746 -11.32 -34.56 -32.77
CA THR A 746 -11.72 -34.09 -31.43
C THR A 746 -12.84 -34.96 -30.84
N ARG A 747 -12.48 -35.95 -30.01
CA ARG A 747 -13.42 -36.46 -28.99
C ARG A 747 -12.75 -37.14 -27.80
N PHE A 748 -13.28 -36.85 -26.61
CA PHE A 748 -12.93 -37.46 -25.34
C PHE A 748 -13.54 -38.86 -25.18
N PRO A 749 -12.90 -39.72 -24.37
CA PRO A 749 -13.59 -40.47 -23.32
C PRO A 749 -13.07 -40.10 -21.92
N VAL A 750 -13.67 -40.67 -20.86
CA VAL A 750 -13.48 -40.24 -19.46
C VAL A 750 -13.28 -41.43 -18.51
N SER A 751 -12.49 -41.22 -17.44
CA SER A 751 -12.35 -42.03 -16.22
C SER A 751 -11.63 -43.40 -16.30
N PRO A 752 -11.09 -43.94 -15.19
CA PRO A 752 -10.59 -43.25 -13.96
C PRO A 752 -9.28 -43.85 -13.37
N SER A 753 -8.90 -43.35 -12.19
CA SER A 753 -8.02 -43.97 -11.16
C SER A 753 -6.55 -43.53 -11.09
N ALA A 754 -5.96 -43.66 -9.89
CA ALA A 754 -4.67 -43.11 -9.52
C ALA A 754 -3.60 -44.19 -9.26
N SER A 755 -2.33 -43.85 -9.47
CA SER A 755 -1.16 -44.51 -8.86
C SER A 755 0.07 -43.60 -8.93
N SER A 756 0.96 -43.67 -7.94
CA SER A 756 2.17 -42.84 -7.84
C SER A 756 3.36 -43.45 -8.60
N PRO A 757 4.28 -42.65 -9.17
CA PRO A 757 5.52 -43.14 -9.77
C PRO A 757 6.62 -43.40 -8.71
N PRO A 758 7.50 -44.41 -8.90
CA PRO A 758 8.67 -44.65 -8.05
C PRO A 758 9.91 -43.85 -8.49
N SER A 759 10.94 -43.81 -7.62
CA SER A 759 12.17 -43.01 -7.75
C SER A 759 13.44 -43.85 -7.95
N VAL A 760 14.43 -43.34 -8.71
CA VAL A 760 15.90 -43.57 -8.60
C VAL A 760 16.63 -42.63 -9.59
N THR A 761 17.87 -42.11 -9.42
CA THR A 761 18.85 -42.08 -8.31
C THR A 761 19.94 -41.03 -8.55
N SER A 762 20.32 -40.24 -7.52
CA SER A 762 21.69 -39.72 -7.20
C SER A 762 21.58 -38.59 -6.16
N SER A 763 21.89 -38.76 -4.86
CA SER A 763 23.24 -38.76 -4.23
C SER A 763 23.99 -37.41 -4.36
N ASN A 764 24.48 -36.74 -3.30
CA ASN A 764 24.61 -37.18 -1.89
C ASN A 764 24.78 -35.99 -0.88
N GLU A 765 24.15 -36.10 0.31
CA GLU A 765 24.50 -35.55 1.66
C GLU A 765 24.89 -34.05 1.86
N ARG A 766 24.57 -33.35 2.97
CA ARG A 766 23.96 -33.65 4.30
C ARG A 766 23.22 -32.35 4.79
N ASN A 767 22.72 -32.09 6.02
CA ASN A 767 22.86 -32.74 7.33
C ASN A 767 21.61 -32.57 8.28
N GLU A 768 21.77 -33.13 9.48
CA GLU A 768 21.09 -33.09 10.79
C GLU A 768 20.47 -31.77 11.34
N ARG A 769 19.57 -31.75 12.36
CA ARG A 769 19.15 -32.80 13.35
C ARG A 769 17.70 -32.63 13.93
N ARG A 770 17.27 -33.69 14.63
CA ARG A 770 16.03 -34.00 15.43
C ARG A 770 15.68 -33.03 16.60
N SER A 771 14.56 -33.10 17.37
CA SER A 771 13.44 -34.09 17.51
C SER A 771 12.20 -33.62 18.32
N THR A 772 10.99 -34.03 17.85
CA THR A 772 9.74 -34.49 18.54
C THR A 772 9.40 -34.22 20.03
N VAL A 773 8.14 -33.79 20.30
CA VAL A 773 7.15 -34.36 21.29
C VAL A 773 5.77 -33.62 21.18
N SER A 774 4.67 -34.00 21.88
CA SER A 774 3.65 -34.99 21.47
C SER A 774 2.32 -34.89 22.27
N ARG A 775 1.15 -35.20 21.63
CA ARG A 775 -0.20 -35.57 22.21
C ARG A 775 -1.00 -34.47 22.96
N HIS A 776 -2.25 -34.12 22.57
CA HIS A 776 -3.58 -34.79 22.71
C HIS A 776 -4.20 -34.65 24.13
N SER A 777 -5.52 -34.49 24.36
CA SER A 777 -6.69 -34.66 23.46
C SER A 777 -7.88 -33.70 23.76
N LEU A 778 -8.97 -33.82 22.98
CA LEU A 778 -10.22 -33.03 22.99
C LEU A 778 -11.14 -33.24 24.22
N GLU A 779 -12.01 -32.26 24.52
CA GLU A 779 -13.50 -32.42 24.61
C GLU A 779 -14.28 -31.08 24.73
N VAL A 780 -15.53 -31.05 24.22
CA VAL A 780 -16.53 -29.93 24.13
C VAL A 780 -17.91 -30.65 23.90
N PRO A 781 -19.13 -30.27 24.41
CA PRO A 781 -19.69 -28.89 24.49
C PRO A 781 -20.75 -28.52 25.57
N GLY A 782 -21.05 -27.21 25.68
CA GLY A 782 -22.34 -26.64 26.17
C GLY A 782 -22.59 -26.59 27.70
N SER A 783 -23.62 -25.90 28.22
CA SER A 783 -24.49 -24.83 27.68
C SER A 783 -25.28 -24.12 28.82
N VAL A 784 -25.97 -23.01 28.50
CA VAL A 784 -27.06 -22.29 29.23
C VAL A 784 -26.89 -21.74 30.68
N GLU A 785 -27.12 -20.42 30.80
CA GLU A 785 -27.96 -19.67 31.76
C GLU A 785 -27.72 -19.70 33.30
N GLY A 786 -27.86 -18.51 33.94
CA GLY A 786 -28.00 -18.37 35.41
C GLY A 786 -27.56 -17.01 36.02
N SER A 787 -28.50 -16.11 36.31
CA SER A 787 -28.32 -14.87 37.12
C SER A 787 -29.52 -14.69 38.06
N PRO A 788 -29.36 -14.31 39.36
CA PRO A 788 -29.59 -12.91 39.86
C PRO A 788 -28.62 -12.48 41.03
N VAL A 789 -28.37 -11.23 41.50
CA VAL A 789 -29.12 -9.98 41.87
C VAL A 789 -29.77 -10.01 43.29
N GLU A 790 -29.65 -9.05 44.25
CA GLU A 790 -28.91 -7.75 44.37
C GLU A 790 -27.76 -7.79 45.45
N VAL A 791 -27.64 -7.12 46.63
CA VAL A 791 -28.46 -6.14 47.41
C VAL A 791 -27.61 -5.20 48.34
N ALA A 792 -27.87 -3.86 48.37
CA ALA A 792 -27.61 -2.88 49.48
C ALA A 792 -26.14 -2.59 49.98
N ARG A 793 -25.71 -1.54 50.74
CA ARG A 793 -26.10 -0.15 51.20
C ARG A 793 -24.92 0.42 52.07
N GLN A 794 -24.73 1.71 52.45
CA GLN A 794 -24.99 3.06 51.87
C GLN A 794 -24.35 4.21 52.75
N ASN A 795 -24.14 5.42 52.17
CA ASN A 795 -24.02 6.78 52.79
C ASN A 795 -22.85 7.25 53.73
N GLY A 796 -22.14 8.33 53.29
CA GLY A 796 -21.77 9.54 54.07
C GLY A 796 -20.44 9.61 54.86
N SER A 797 -19.88 10.78 55.29
CA SER A 797 -20.04 12.20 54.85
C SER A 797 -19.02 13.17 55.53
N ALA A 798 -18.86 14.41 55.00
CA ALA A 798 -18.39 15.68 55.64
C ALA A 798 -16.87 16.03 55.83
N VAL A 799 -16.59 17.33 56.05
CA VAL A 799 -15.30 18.10 55.95
C VAL A 799 -15.35 19.40 56.82
N PRO A 800 -14.23 19.89 57.43
CA PRO A 800 -13.81 21.33 57.32
C PRO A 800 -12.26 21.55 57.30
N VAL A 801 -11.61 22.58 56.69
CA VAL A 801 -11.82 24.06 56.52
C VAL A 801 -11.40 24.87 57.77
N PRO A 802 -10.34 25.72 57.72
CA PRO A 802 -10.29 27.09 57.10
C PRO A 802 -9.15 27.21 56.02
N THR A 803 -8.46 28.33 55.64
CA THR A 803 -8.23 29.70 56.18
C THR A 803 -7.80 30.73 55.06
N GLU A 804 -7.67 32.02 55.40
CA GLU A 804 -7.58 33.24 54.55
C GLU A 804 -6.13 33.84 54.42
N GLU A 805 -5.76 35.03 53.86
CA GLU A 805 -6.49 36.27 53.43
C GLU A 805 -5.87 37.08 52.23
N ILE A 806 -5.52 38.39 52.36
CA ILE A 806 -5.45 39.48 51.32
C ILE A 806 -4.39 40.59 51.74
N PRO A 807 -3.97 41.72 51.05
CA PRO A 807 -4.53 42.57 49.94
C PRO A 807 -3.53 43.18 48.86
N GLU A 808 -3.94 44.27 48.15
CA GLU A 808 -3.21 45.45 47.53
C GLU A 808 -2.53 45.44 46.11
N LEU A 809 -3.13 46.26 45.21
CA LEU A 809 -2.61 47.18 44.13
C LEU A 809 -1.45 46.81 43.16
N GLY A 810 -1.50 47.14 41.85
CA GLY A 810 -2.58 47.75 41.02
C GLY A 810 -2.12 48.39 39.68
N LYS A 811 -3.09 48.73 38.79
CA LYS A 811 -2.99 49.34 37.42
C LYS A 811 -2.49 48.37 36.32
N ARG A 812 -2.94 48.38 35.05
CA ARG A 812 -4.04 49.02 34.24
C ARG A 812 -4.06 48.26 32.87
N ASP A 813 -5.04 48.23 31.96
CA ASP A 813 -6.44 48.71 31.76
C ASP A 813 -7.03 47.81 30.60
N SER A 814 -8.20 47.95 29.94
CA SER A 814 -9.36 48.87 29.97
C SER A 814 -10.66 48.25 29.40
N PHE A 815 -11.76 48.97 29.60
CA PHE A 815 -13.14 48.85 29.07
C PHE A 815 -13.28 48.50 27.55
N THR A 816 -14.21 47.69 27.02
CA THR A 816 -15.57 47.15 27.33
C THR A 816 -16.81 47.91 26.78
N ARG A 817 -17.58 47.24 25.91
CA ARG A 817 -19.05 47.37 25.65
C ARG A 817 -19.48 46.12 24.84
N GLY A 818 -20.64 45.46 24.99
CA GLY A 818 -21.82 45.67 25.82
C GLY A 818 -23.12 45.56 24.97
N SER A 819 -23.54 44.38 24.50
CA SER A 819 -24.30 43.31 25.20
C SER A 819 -25.81 43.58 25.38
N ARG A 820 -26.68 42.71 24.79
CA ARG A 820 -28.11 42.37 25.10
C ARG A 820 -28.78 41.67 23.88
N VAL A 821 -29.77 40.76 23.99
CA VAL A 821 -30.26 39.91 25.11
C VAL A 821 -31.14 38.73 24.60
N THR A 822 -31.39 37.72 25.46
CA THR A 822 -32.39 36.60 25.34
C THR A 822 -32.21 35.53 24.23
N SER A 823 -32.70 34.28 24.34
CA SER A 823 -32.98 33.41 25.52
C SER A 823 -33.31 31.93 25.12
N ARG A 824 -33.50 31.07 26.13
CA ARG A 824 -34.32 29.82 26.16
C ARG A 824 -33.92 28.60 25.28
N LYS A 825 -33.28 27.64 25.95
CA LYS A 825 -33.51 26.17 25.84
C LYS A 825 -34.99 25.81 26.19
N PRO A 826 -35.57 24.67 25.74
CA PRO A 826 -35.24 23.34 26.29
C PRO A 826 -35.11 22.21 25.23
N THR A 827 -35.22 20.96 25.68
CA THR A 827 -34.69 19.73 25.07
C THR A 827 -35.77 18.72 24.64
N ASN A 828 -35.32 17.55 24.14
CA ASN A 828 -36.00 16.24 24.05
C ASN A 828 -36.84 15.92 22.80
N LEU A 829 -37.15 14.65 22.47
CA LEU A 829 -36.41 13.35 22.49
C LEU A 829 -37.33 12.26 21.89
N ALA A 830 -37.09 11.78 20.66
CA ALA A 830 -37.71 10.57 20.05
C ALA A 830 -36.90 10.20 18.79
N ARG A 831 -36.42 8.97 18.48
CA ARG A 831 -37.02 7.61 18.47
C ARG A 831 -38.31 7.56 17.63
N GLN A 832 -38.31 7.02 16.42
CA GLN A 832 -38.14 5.58 16.15
C GLN A 832 -37.64 5.28 14.72
N SER A 833 -37.04 4.11 14.57
CA SER A 833 -36.82 3.40 13.29
C SER A 833 -37.56 2.06 13.34
N LEU A 834 -38.21 1.64 12.25
CA LEU A 834 -38.53 0.23 12.00
C LEU A 834 -38.98 -0.02 10.54
N TYR A 835 -38.23 -0.89 9.86
CA TYR A 835 -38.62 -1.91 8.89
C TYR A 835 -39.65 -1.57 7.78
N GLY A 836 -39.15 -1.72 6.55
CA GLY A 836 -39.89 -1.68 5.30
C GLY A 836 -40.76 -2.90 4.97
N SER A 837 -41.29 -2.85 3.74
CA SER A 837 -41.96 -3.94 3.05
C SER A 837 -41.70 -3.84 1.55
N HIS A 838 -41.67 -4.97 0.84
CA HIS A 838 -41.95 -5.04 -0.61
C HIS A 838 -43.39 -4.49 -0.87
N ARG A 839 -43.77 -4.03 -2.07
CA ARG A 839 -43.90 -4.86 -3.29
C ARG A 839 -44.20 -4.01 -4.54
N ASP A 840 -44.16 -4.67 -5.70
CA ASP A 840 -44.16 -4.14 -7.07
C ASP A 840 -45.56 -4.05 -7.71
N SER A 841 -45.75 -3.07 -8.61
CA SER A 841 -46.71 -3.01 -9.75
C SER A 841 -46.64 -1.58 -10.35
N ILE A 842 -46.50 -1.32 -11.66
CA ILE A 842 -47.28 -1.77 -12.84
C ILE A 842 -48.76 -1.35 -12.72
N GLY A 843 -49.36 -0.50 -13.54
CA GLY A 843 -48.89 0.22 -14.72
C GLY A 843 -49.83 0.04 -15.92
N SER A 844 -50.81 0.93 -16.08
CA SER A 844 -51.64 1.03 -17.30
C SER A 844 -52.24 2.45 -17.45
N LEU A 845 -52.89 2.74 -18.58
CA LEU A 845 -53.16 4.09 -19.10
C LEU A 845 -54.64 4.34 -19.49
N LYS A 846 -54.91 5.61 -19.88
CA LYS A 846 -56.12 6.16 -20.54
C LYS A 846 -57.28 6.56 -19.61
N ASP A 847 -57.99 7.68 -19.84
CA ASP A 847 -57.83 8.77 -20.82
C ASP A 847 -58.50 10.09 -20.35
N VAL A 848 -58.65 11.08 -21.25
CA VAL A 848 -59.51 12.30 -21.15
C VAL A 848 -58.84 13.64 -20.75
N THR A 849 -58.13 14.21 -21.73
CA THR A 849 -58.16 15.62 -22.20
C THR A 849 -58.02 16.85 -21.26
N ALA A 850 -57.15 17.77 -21.73
CA ALA A 850 -57.28 19.24 -21.71
C ALA A 850 -56.90 20.07 -20.47
N ALA A 851 -55.62 20.49 -20.43
CA ALA A 851 -55.19 21.87 -20.14
C ALA A 851 -53.80 22.13 -20.76
N GLU A 852 -53.47 23.38 -21.08
CA GLU A 852 -52.26 23.76 -21.82
C GLU A 852 -51.15 24.33 -20.92
N GLN A 853 -49.87 24.09 -21.24
CA GLN A 853 -48.88 25.11 -21.67
C GLN A 853 -47.46 24.50 -21.79
N GLN A 854 -46.56 25.18 -22.52
CA GLN A 854 -45.36 24.57 -23.12
C GLN A 854 -44.03 24.99 -22.47
N TYR A 855 -43.06 24.07 -22.51
CA TYR A 855 -41.63 24.34 -22.30
C TYR A 855 -40.99 24.99 -23.54
N THR A 856 -39.96 25.83 -23.34
CA THR A 856 -38.96 26.16 -24.36
C THR A 856 -37.53 25.97 -23.82
N ARG A 857 -36.59 25.74 -24.73
CA ARG A 857 -35.17 25.40 -24.44
C ARG A 857 -34.28 26.65 -24.46
N PRO A 858 -33.11 26.65 -23.78
CA PRO A 858 -32.12 27.71 -23.94
C PRO A 858 -31.54 27.72 -25.37
N GLN A 859 -31.26 28.91 -25.91
CA GLN A 859 -30.59 29.11 -27.19
C GLN A 859 -29.07 29.26 -27.01
N GLY A 860 -28.31 28.93 -28.06
CA GLY A 860 -26.89 29.27 -28.16
C GLY A 860 -26.67 30.74 -28.55
N VAL A 861 -25.45 31.24 -28.34
CA VAL A 861 -25.05 32.60 -28.71
C VAL A 861 -24.40 32.59 -30.09
N GLU A 862 -24.87 33.46 -30.99
CA GLU A 862 -24.31 33.68 -32.32
C GLU A 862 -23.55 35.02 -32.33
N LEU A 863 -22.33 35.03 -32.87
CA LEU A 863 -21.47 36.23 -32.92
C LEU A 863 -21.79 37.04 -34.18
N THR A 864 -21.99 38.35 -34.01
CA THR A 864 -22.12 39.30 -35.12
C THR A 864 -21.24 40.52 -34.88
N ASP A 865 -20.27 40.73 -35.77
CA ASP A 865 -19.42 41.94 -35.74
C ASP A 865 -20.24 43.20 -36.03
N LYS A 866 -19.84 44.30 -35.40
CA LYS A 866 -20.24 45.66 -35.78
C LYS A 866 -19.00 46.56 -35.82
N PRO A 867 -18.96 47.55 -36.74
CA PRO A 867 -17.83 48.45 -36.87
C PRO A 867 -17.67 49.35 -35.64
N MET A 868 -16.46 49.88 -35.52
CA MET A 868 -15.96 50.71 -34.43
C MET A 868 -15.99 52.18 -34.87
N ASP A 869 -16.54 53.06 -34.04
CA ASP A 869 -16.45 54.52 -34.15
C ASP A 869 -16.01 55.08 -32.78
N ASP A 870 -14.97 55.93 -32.81
CA ASP A 870 -14.33 56.74 -31.74
C ASP A 870 -14.13 56.13 -30.32
#